data_AF-A0A257A2W6-F1
#
_entry.id   AF-A0A257A2W6-F1
#
_cell.length_a   1.000
_cell.length_b   1.000
_cell.length_c   1.000
_cell.angle_alpha   90.00
_cell.angle_beta   90.00
_cell.angle_gamma   90.00
#
_symmetry.space_group_name_H-M   'P 1'
#
loop_
_entity.id
_entity.type
_entity.pdbx_description
1 polymer ?
#
loop_
_entity_poly.entity_id
_entity_poly.type
_entity_poly.pdbx_seq_one_letter_code
_entity_poly.pdbx_strand_id
1 'polypeptide(L)'
;MNKTSGVLTLFLLLLALFAIVSYMVYFYIPSVRGSYTISITAEKPLESVVLELPITEDNRPIYRIKEITCFVKSNGYLREIKPVITSTIDGNPKSILLPITGTGTFNIVGEYVLEEEKLIDYSRYPWTLIVDSKKYEVPVYVERDIMLQVVYIMKENSMILVPSLGILTVLCGGLSVARLFRGLFFQEKVPTAPKKKCTKWYYVCVNFFKIEQGSQTGKQLPKPYIDKLMKLLLNVNETWKKCCIKFIPCIDSKGNIVAKYVNPDSDITYATAGGKIIIGRYKIDFKIVRKLKLKDLFKDPNSTRLEVSESKVNAPYKEKLEATWKKDIEYKGVKYKAGEKIPNEIVNEIVKKGLEVVNKRLGESGLPENEKQRLLKRKKLFEYVLKIIKEENIVKRGEIPVIGALKGIEKLKDDHLSKCINVFIVKEYEDKVEKGEEGGYGEFPGRITIIEEKVIEENISNMLAHEFGHNLGLDHVPPNPQKPNLMETPVKGNNLTKKQCKKAFENCMKDKRKHFSEKTCHEGLKYLRKLELFREIEKLKKENKEIDKQVKKLRKSKEEVDKQIEDLKEQIKSEEKMLKKEKALLKKVSSTAKRAERYKDIIRTKKGRRKRYAEKSLDRMESMLEKDIERLKGKLEKAIKRNREKEAKELEKKIGEKEALLEAVRDPEATLKKYSEKVKALEEEIGKLKEKLKEYESKAPELKNKIDNKIKELRNKLNNNKNRINKLEKEIKELG
;
A
#
# COMPACT_ATOMS: atom_id res chain seq x y z
N MET A 1 15.19 1.15 30.99
CA MET A 1 13.76 0.96 30.64
C MET A 1 12.96 2.28 30.43
N ASN A 2 13.46 3.46 30.80
CA ASN A 2 12.63 4.70 30.73
C ASN A 2 12.45 5.36 29.34
N LYS A 3 13.37 5.17 28.37
CA LYS A 3 13.29 5.87 27.06
C LYS A 3 12.38 5.21 26.03
N THR A 4 12.12 3.90 26.14
CA THR A 4 11.22 3.16 25.25
C THR A 4 9.75 3.39 25.58
N SER A 5 9.44 3.49 26.88
CA SER A 5 8.10 3.86 27.36
C SER A 5 7.70 5.25 26.83
N GLY A 6 8.56 6.26 26.96
CA GLY A 6 8.23 7.63 26.55
C GLY A 6 7.89 7.81 25.06
N VAL A 7 8.41 6.97 24.17
CA VAL A 7 8.21 7.10 22.71
C VAL A 7 6.93 6.39 22.27
N LEU A 8 6.63 5.25 22.90
CA LEU A 8 5.34 4.59 22.74
C LEU A 8 4.21 5.46 23.30
N THR A 9 4.39 6.01 24.50
CA THR A 9 3.44 6.94 25.10
C THR A 9 3.23 8.16 24.20
N LEU A 10 4.30 8.72 23.62
CA LEU A 10 4.19 9.81 22.65
C LEU A 10 3.43 9.40 21.38
N PHE A 11 3.65 8.20 20.85
CA PHE A 11 2.89 7.69 19.70
C PHE A 11 1.41 7.49 20.03
N LEU A 12 1.09 6.90 21.17
CA LEU A 12 -0.30 6.70 21.59
C LEU A 12 -1.01 8.04 21.84
N LEU A 13 -0.31 9.01 22.43
CA LEU A 13 -0.81 10.38 22.57
C LEU A 13 -1.03 11.05 21.21
N LEU A 14 -0.10 10.90 20.26
CA LEU A 14 -0.26 11.43 18.91
C LEU A 14 -1.39 10.74 18.14
N LEU A 15 -1.57 9.43 18.31
CA LEU A 15 -2.65 8.66 17.70
C LEU A 15 -4.01 9.09 18.27
N ALA A 16 -4.10 9.26 19.60
CA ALA A 16 -5.29 9.78 20.26
C ALA A 16 -5.59 11.22 19.80
N LEU A 17 -4.56 12.08 19.75
CA LEU A 17 -4.68 13.44 19.24
C LEU A 17 -5.15 13.44 17.77
N PHE A 18 -4.59 12.59 16.93
CA PHE A 18 -4.97 12.45 15.53
C PHE A 18 -6.43 12.02 15.37
N ALA A 19 -6.87 11.03 16.15
CA ALA A 19 -8.25 10.57 16.15
C ALA A 19 -9.22 11.67 16.63
N ILE A 20 -8.90 12.35 17.73
CA ILE A 20 -9.71 13.44 18.29
C ILE A 20 -9.81 14.59 17.28
N VAL A 21 -8.68 15.04 16.73
CA VAL A 21 -8.63 16.11 15.74
C VAL A 21 -9.41 15.74 14.49
N SER A 22 -9.24 14.51 13.98
CA SER A 22 -9.97 14.04 12.80
C SER A 22 -11.46 13.94 13.05
N TYR A 23 -11.87 13.47 14.24
CA TYR A 23 -13.27 13.46 14.65
C TYR A 23 -13.85 14.89 14.71
N MET A 24 -13.14 15.81 15.37
CA MET A 24 -13.56 17.21 15.51
C MET A 24 -13.67 17.93 14.15
N VAL A 25 -12.79 17.61 13.20
CA VAL A 25 -12.78 18.23 11.87
C VAL A 25 -13.86 17.67 10.97
N TYR A 26 -14.00 16.34 10.89
CA TYR A 26 -14.82 15.70 9.86
C TYR A 26 -16.22 15.28 10.31
N PHE A 27 -16.43 15.04 11.61
CA PHE A 27 -17.67 14.44 12.10
C PHE A 27 -18.39 15.30 13.14
N TYR A 28 -17.67 16.11 13.90
CA TYR A 28 -18.28 16.97 14.91
C TYR A 28 -18.86 18.23 14.28
N ILE A 29 -20.19 18.38 14.31
CA ILE A 29 -20.88 19.64 13.98
C ILE A 29 -21.26 20.30 15.31
N PRO A 30 -20.67 21.46 15.65
CA PRO A 30 -20.97 22.11 16.91
C PRO A 30 -22.39 22.67 16.95
N SER A 31 -22.99 22.60 18.13
CA SER A 31 -24.26 23.24 18.44
C SER A 31 -23.99 24.47 19.29
N VAL A 32 -24.52 25.62 18.88
CA VAL A 32 -24.27 26.92 19.50
C VAL A 32 -25.59 27.50 19.99
N ARG A 33 -25.60 28.06 21.19
CA ARG A 33 -26.78 28.73 21.73
C ARG A 33 -26.83 30.16 21.25
N GLY A 34 -28.02 30.65 20.98
CA GLY A 34 -28.27 32.04 20.70
C GLY A 34 -29.53 32.51 21.39
N SER A 35 -29.69 33.83 21.43
CA SER A 35 -30.83 34.48 22.03
C SER A 35 -31.28 35.66 21.17
N TYR A 36 -32.55 36.02 21.32
CA TYR A 36 -33.13 37.20 20.69
C TYR A 36 -34.11 37.85 21.65
N THR A 37 -34.19 39.18 21.56
CA THR A 37 -35.11 39.97 22.38
C THR A 37 -35.88 40.90 21.47
N ILE A 38 -37.20 40.92 21.63
CA ILE A 38 -38.11 41.72 20.80
C ILE A 38 -39.07 42.44 21.74
N SER A 39 -39.25 43.74 21.52
CA SER A 39 -40.27 44.54 22.22
C SER A 39 -41.33 44.98 21.21
N ILE A 40 -42.56 44.53 21.40
CA ILE A 40 -43.72 44.88 20.56
C ILE A 40 -44.68 45.70 21.42
N THR A 41 -45.13 46.85 20.94
CA THR A 41 -46.24 47.59 21.56
C THR A 41 -47.41 47.60 20.59
N ALA A 42 -48.53 47.03 21.00
CA ALA A 42 -49.71 46.84 20.17
C ALA A 42 -50.92 47.59 20.75
N GLU A 43 -51.43 48.58 20.02
CA GLU A 43 -52.65 49.33 20.37
C GLU A 43 -53.93 48.53 20.05
N LYS A 44 -53.85 47.58 19.11
CA LYS A 44 -54.91 46.63 18.75
C LYS A 44 -54.45 45.19 19.05
N PRO A 45 -55.37 44.23 19.24
CA PRO A 45 -54.99 42.84 19.50
C PRO A 45 -54.11 42.30 18.37
N LEU A 46 -52.93 41.77 18.71
CA LEU A 46 -52.04 41.14 17.75
C LEU A 46 -52.72 39.91 17.11
N GLU A 47 -52.74 39.86 15.78
CA GLU A 47 -53.31 38.74 15.03
C GLU A 47 -52.27 37.66 14.72
N SER A 48 -51.06 38.07 14.33
CA SER A 48 -49.95 37.15 14.08
C SER A 48 -48.59 37.80 14.33
N VAL A 49 -47.69 37.04 14.94
CA VAL A 49 -46.29 37.42 15.16
C VAL A 49 -45.43 36.33 14.54
N VAL A 50 -44.79 36.62 13.41
CA VAL A 50 -44.00 35.65 12.65
C VAL A 50 -42.55 36.08 12.58
N LEU A 51 -41.63 35.17 12.83
CA LEU A 51 -40.20 35.32 12.59
C LEU A 51 -39.83 34.63 11.28
N GLU A 52 -39.31 35.38 10.32
CA GLU A 52 -38.70 34.86 9.09
C GLU A 52 -37.18 34.87 9.22
N LEU A 53 -36.57 33.72 8.92
CA LEU A 53 -35.13 33.53 8.98
C LEU A 53 -34.54 33.78 7.59
N PRO A 54 -33.36 34.44 7.53
CA PRO A 54 -32.73 34.77 6.26
C PRO A 54 -32.19 33.52 5.57
N ILE A 55 -32.21 33.57 4.24
CA ILE A 55 -31.70 32.54 3.34
C ILE A 55 -30.65 33.15 2.40
N THR A 56 -29.74 32.34 1.90
CA THR A 56 -28.77 32.77 0.88
C THR A 56 -29.45 32.95 -0.48
N GLU A 57 -28.79 33.64 -1.43
CA GLU A 57 -29.24 33.75 -2.83
C GLU A 57 -29.49 32.38 -3.48
N ASP A 58 -28.68 31.38 -3.14
CA ASP A 58 -28.84 29.98 -3.59
C ASP A 58 -29.93 29.19 -2.83
N ASN A 59 -30.84 29.86 -2.11
CA ASN A 59 -31.95 29.28 -1.35
C ASN A 59 -31.52 28.25 -0.28
N ARG A 60 -30.41 28.51 0.44
CA ARG A 60 -29.95 27.68 1.58
C ARG A 60 -30.22 28.38 2.91
N PRO A 61 -30.50 27.63 3.99
CA PRO A 61 -30.73 28.22 5.30
C PRO A 61 -29.42 28.78 5.89
N ILE A 62 -29.43 30.03 6.33
CA ILE A 62 -28.31 30.63 7.07
C ILE A 62 -28.29 30.13 8.52
N TYR A 63 -29.48 30.00 9.12
CA TYR A 63 -29.67 29.49 10.48
C TYR A 63 -30.17 28.05 10.44
N ARG A 64 -29.39 27.13 11.02
CA ARG A 64 -29.78 25.72 11.15
C ARG A 64 -30.29 25.41 12.55
N ILE A 65 -31.46 25.95 12.88
CA ILE A 65 -32.03 25.86 14.23
C ILE A 65 -32.57 24.45 14.48
N LYS A 66 -32.09 23.81 15.56
CA LYS A 66 -32.64 22.56 16.09
C LYS A 66 -33.75 22.78 17.09
N GLU A 67 -33.54 23.72 17.99
CA GLU A 67 -34.41 23.97 19.14
C GLU A 67 -34.62 25.47 19.27
N ILE A 68 -35.85 25.87 19.59
CA ILE A 68 -36.19 27.26 19.87
C ILE A 68 -37.21 27.31 21.01
N THR A 69 -36.94 28.13 22.00
CA THR A 69 -37.82 28.44 23.12
C THR A 69 -38.15 29.91 23.11
N CYS A 70 -39.28 30.26 23.70
CA CYS A 70 -39.75 31.64 23.69
C CYS A 70 -40.53 31.93 24.97
N PHE A 71 -40.16 33.00 25.64
CA PHE A 71 -40.82 33.54 26.81
C PHE A 71 -41.36 34.91 26.48
N VAL A 72 -42.60 35.19 26.92
CA VAL A 72 -43.26 36.47 26.71
C VAL A 72 -43.57 37.07 28.05
N LYS A 73 -43.10 38.28 28.28
CA LYS A 73 -43.45 39.11 29.43
C LYS A 73 -44.46 40.17 29.00
N SER A 74 -45.65 40.12 29.59
CA SER A 74 -46.72 41.12 29.38
C SER A 74 -47.45 41.35 30.70
N ASN A 75 -47.74 42.61 31.03
CA ASN A 75 -48.42 43.01 32.27
C ASN A 75 -47.81 42.45 33.56
N GLY A 76 -46.47 42.29 33.62
CA GLY A 76 -45.76 41.77 34.79
C GLY A 76 -45.65 40.24 34.86
N TYR A 77 -46.39 39.49 34.04
CA TYR A 77 -46.36 38.03 34.01
C TYR A 77 -45.43 37.51 32.91
N LEU A 78 -44.58 36.54 33.25
CA LEU A 78 -43.73 35.80 32.31
C LEU A 78 -44.42 34.47 31.99
N ARG A 79 -44.65 34.19 30.70
CA ARG A 79 -45.18 32.90 30.23
C ARG A 79 -44.28 32.31 29.15
N GLU A 80 -44.06 31.00 29.19
CA GLU A 80 -43.47 30.28 28.07
C GLU A 80 -44.52 30.09 26.98
N ILE A 81 -44.14 30.31 25.73
CA ILE A 81 -44.96 30.01 24.56
C ILE A 81 -44.18 29.06 23.66
N LYS A 82 -44.89 28.07 23.10
CA LYS A 82 -44.27 27.11 22.18
C LYS A 82 -44.27 27.68 20.76
N PRO A 83 -43.10 27.97 20.16
CA PRO A 83 -43.03 28.43 18.78
C PRO A 83 -43.49 27.35 17.81
N VAL A 84 -44.14 27.73 16.72
CA VAL A 84 -44.65 26.80 15.68
C VAL A 84 -43.91 27.07 14.38
N ILE A 85 -43.17 26.08 13.88
CA ILE A 85 -42.49 26.19 12.58
C ILE A 85 -43.55 26.08 11.47
N THR A 86 -43.70 27.13 10.67
CA THR A 86 -44.71 27.20 9.60
C THR A 86 -44.14 26.92 8.21
N SER A 87 -42.82 27.04 8.02
CA SER A 87 -42.15 26.66 6.78
C SER A 87 -40.70 26.23 7.04
N THR A 88 -40.18 25.36 6.18
CA THR A 88 -38.80 24.83 6.27
C THR A 88 -38.09 24.85 4.92
N ILE A 89 -36.75 24.91 4.95
CA ILE A 89 -35.85 24.72 3.81
C ILE A 89 -34.76 23.75 4.26
N ASP A 90 -34.55 22.68 3.49
CA ASP A 90 -33.58 21.62 3.81
C ASP A 90 -33.73 21.09 5.26
N GLY A 91 -34.98 20.94 5.72
CA GLY A 91 -35.30 20.47 7.07
C GLY A 91 -35.10 21.50 8.19
N ASN A 92 -34.65 22.73 7.88
CA ASN A 92 -34.42 23.79 8.86
C ASN A 92 -35.53 24.86 8.82
N PRO A 93 -35.86 25.52 9.95
CA PRO A 93 -36.92 26.53 9.98
C PRO A 93 -36.64 27.73 9.06
N LYS A 94 -37.62 28.11 8.24
CA LYS A 94 -37.63 29.35 7.46
C LYS A 94 -38.59 30.38 8.04
N SER A 95 -39.74 29.94 8.56
CA SER A 95 -40.73 30.81 9.21
C SER A 95 -41.20 30.16 10.51
N ILE A 96 -41.31 30.96 11.58
CA ILE A 96 -41.70 30.53 12.92
C ILE A 96 -42.80 31.46 13.43
N LEU A 97 -43.98 30.90 13.70
CA LEU A 97 -45.11 31.61 14.30
C LEU A 97 -44.98 31.59 15.83
N LEU A 98 -45.09 32.77 16.45
CA LEU A 98 -45.20 32.94 17.88
C LEU A 98 -46.67 33.20 18.23
N PRO A 99 -47.36 32.29 18.94
CA PRO A 99 -48.78 32.42 19.25
C PRO A 99 -49.03 33.44 20.37
N ILE A 100 -48.88 34.72 20.04
CA ILE A 100 -49.06 35.85 20.95
C ILE A 100 -50.31 36.60 20.55
N THR A 101 -51.26 36.71 21.48
CA THR A 101 -52.52 37.45 21.29
C THR A 101 -52.71 38.45 22.44
N GLY A 102 -53.37 39.58 22.14
CA GLY A 102 -53.72 40.63 23.10
C GLY A 102 -53.17 42.01 22.75
N THR A 103 -53.48 43.01 23.59
CA THR A 103 -53.06 44.42 23.49
C THR A 103 -52.05 44.78 24.58
N GLY A 104 -51.19 45.77 24.33
CA GLY A 104 -50.20 46.27 25.30
C GLY A 104 -48.75 46.04 24.86
N THR A 105 -47.81 46.18 25.80
CA THR A 105 -46.38 45.96 25.56
C THR A 105 -45.99 44.52 25.87
N PHE A 106 -45.45 43.83 24.87
CA PHE A 106 -44.92 42.48 24.95
C PHE A 106 -43.40 42.52 24.83
N ASN A 107 -42.70 42.00 25.83
CA ASN A 107 -41.27 41.74 25.75
C ASN A 107 -41.06 40.25 25.56
N ILE A 108 -40.58 39.88 24.37
CA ILE A 108 -40.34 38.51 23.96
C ILE A 108 -38.85 38.26 24.11
N VAL A 109 -38.49 37.20 24.82
CA VAL A 109 -37.12 36.71 24.95
C VAL A 109 -37.13 35.27 24.50
N GLY A 110 -36.38 34.94 23.46
CA GLY A 110 -36.23 33.57 23.00
C GLY A 110 -34.79 33.11 23.01
N GLU A 111 -34.63 31.82 23.21
CA GLU A 111 -33.35 31.13 23.08
C GLU A 111 -33.47 30.11 21.95
N TYR A 112 -32.36 29.87 21.26
CA TYR A 112 -32.32 28.87 20.20
C TYR A 112 -30.98 28.13 20.20
N VAL A 113 -30.99 26.90 19.72
CA VAL A 113 -29.79 26.09 19.48
C VAL A 113 -29.67 25.89 17.98
N LEU A 114 -28.55 26.29 17.40
CA LEU A 114 -28.26 26.08 15.98
C LEU A 114 -27.03 25.21 15.75
N GLU A 115 -27.00 24.50 14.62
CA GLU A 115 -25.80 23.85 14.13
C GLU A 115 -24.98 24.82 13.28
N GLU A 116 -23.70 24.97 13.63
CA GLU A 116 -22.81 25.87 12.92
C GLU A 116 -21.63 25.08 12.32
N GLU A 117 -21.66 24.84 11.01
CA GLU A 117 -20.57 24.09 10.34
C GLU A 117 -19.29 24.91 10.21
N LYS A 118 -19.43 26.23 10.07
CA LYS A 118 -18.37 27.21 9.88
C LYS A 118 -18.71 28.48 10.65
N LEU A 119 -17.70 29.25 11.03
CA LEU A 119 -17.91 30.52 11.71
C LEU A 119 -18.68 31.49 10.81
N ILE A 120 -19.90 31.90 11.21
CA ILE A 120 -20.73 32.87 10.46
C ILE A 120 -20.89 34.15 11.28
N ASP A 121 -20.67 35.31 10.66
CA ASP A 121 -21.01 36.59 11.28
C ASP A 121 -22.53 36.85 11.18
N TYR A 122 -23.28 36.33 12.14
CA TYR A 122 -24.74 36.43 12.18
C TYR A 122 -25.28 37.86 12.33
N SER A 123 -24.45 38.83 12.71
CA SER A 123 -24.84 40.25 12.72
C SER A 123 -25.22 40.77 11.33
N ARG A 124 -24.74 40.12 10.27
CA ARG A 124 -25.03 40.47 8.87
C ARG A 124 -26.33 39.86 8.35
N TYR A 125 -26.97 39.01 9.15
CA TYR A 125 -28.15 38.24 8.74
C TYR A 125 -29.24 38.32 9.82
N PRO A 126 -29.77 39.52 10.15
CA PRO A 126 -30.81 39.66 11.15
C PRO A 126 -32.07 38.88 10.76
N TRP A 127 -32.86 38.45 11.74
CA TRP A 127 -34.17 37.85 11.47
C TRP A 127 -35.16 38.95 11.12
N THR A 128 -36.21 38.61 10.37
CA THR A 128 -37.29 39.53 10.07
C THR A 128 -38.50 39.19 10.92
N LEU A 129 -38.92 40.12 11.77
CA LEU A 129 -40.17 40.05 12.50
C LEU A 129 -41.30 40.65 11.69
N ILE A 130 -42.38 39.89 11.51
CA ILE A 130 -43.62 40.32 10.87
C ILE A 130 -44.71 40.40 11.92
N VAL A 131 -45.24 41.60 12.13
CA VAL A 131 -46.36 41.88 13.03
C VAL A 131 -47.39 42.67 12.25
N ASP A 132 -48.60 42.13 12.10
CA ASP A 132 -49.71 42.77 11.38
C ASP A 132 -49.29 43.37 10.01
N SER A 133 -48.55 42.58 9.23
CA SER A 133 -47.99 42.94 7.91
C SER A 133 -46.87 44.00 7.89
N LYS A 134 -46.34 44.42 9.04
CA LYS A 134 -45.15 45.28 9.14
C LYS A 134 -43.89 44.46 9.44
N LYS A 135 -42.78 44.80 8.80
CA LYS A 135 -41.49 44.12 8.91
C LYS A 135 -40.50 44.90 9.78
N TYR A 136 -39.82 44.22 10.68
CA TYR A 136 -38.80 44.76 11.57
C TYR A 136 -37.58 43.83 11.58
N GLU A 137 -36.37 44.40 11.70
CA GLU A 137 -35.17 43.59 11.90
C GLU A 137 -35.01 43.22 13.38
N VAL A 138 -34.74 41.95 13.63
CA VAL A 138 -34.47 41.42 14.96
C VAL A 138 -32.98 41.09 15.04
N PRO A 139 -32.20 41.81 15.86
CA PRO A 139 -30.84 41.41 16.13
C PRO A 139 -30.85 40.11 16.93
N VAL A 140 -29.99 39.19 16.54
CA VAL A 140 -29.85 37.90 17.21
C VAL A 140 -28.44 37.75 17.73
N TYR A 141 -28.33 37.21 18.93
CA TYR A 141 -27.07 36.99 19.61
C TYR A 141 -26.71 35.52 19.56
N VAL A 142 -25.42 35.21 19.38
CA VAL A 142 -24.91 33.83 19.35
C VAL A 142 -23.73 33.74 20.31
N GLU A 143 -23.85 32.86 21.30
CA GLU A 143 -22.86 32.68 22.36
C GLU A 143 -21.87 31.59 21.97
N ARG A 144 -20.59 31.97 21.80
CA ARG A 144 -19.52 31.04 21.44
C ARG A 144 -18.52 30.92 22.57
N ASP A 145 -18.32 29.71 23.06
CA ASP A 145 -17.22 29.39 23.94
C ASP A 145 -15.88 29.36 23.16
N ILE A 146 -14.78 29.63 23.86
CA ILE A 146 -13.40 29.55 23.38
C ILE A 146 -13.13 28.17 22.75
N MET A 147 -13.68 27.10 23.31
CA MET A 147 -13.52 25.75 22.76
C MET A 147 -14.10 25.60 21.34
N LEU A 148 -15.23 26.26 21.06
CA LEU A 148 -15.85 26.26 19.73
C LEU A 148 -15.00 27.05 18.73
N GLN A 149 -14.42 28.17 19.15
CA GLN A 149 -13.51 28.95 18.31
C GLN A 149 -12.27 28.14 17.90
N VAL A 150 -11.71 27.36 18.84
CA VAL A 150 -10.59 26.45 18.55
C VAL A 150 -11.00 25.39 17.52
N VAL A 151 -12.19 24.80 17.64
CA VAL A 151 -12.70 23.82 16.66
C VAL A 151 -12.85 24.43 15.26
N TYR A 152 -13.34 25.67 15.14
CA TYR A 152 -13.45 26.33 13.84
C TYR A 152 -12.08 26.60 13.21
N ILE A 153 -11.12 27.08 13.99
CA ILE A 153 -9.74 27.29 13.53
C ILE A 153 -9.13 25.95 13.05
N MET A 154 -9.39 24.86 13.77
CA MET A 154 -8.94 23.53 13.38
C MET A 154 -9.58 23.05 12.07
N LYS A 155 -10.88 23.29 11.87
CA LYS A 155 -11.60 22.96 10.64
C LYS A 155 -11.11 23.77 9.45
N GLU A 156 -10.91 25.07 9.62
CA GLU A 156 -10.40 25.97 8.57
C GLU A 156 -8.98 25.59 8.12
N ASN A 157 -8.13 25.19 9.08
CA ASN A 157 -6.75 24.78 8.82
C ASN A 157 -6.59 23.26 8.58
N SER A 158 -7.69 22.52 8.47
CA SER A 158 -7.69 21.05 8.43
C SER A 158 -6.85 20.46 7.28
N MET A 159 -6.82 21.13 6.13
CA MET A 159 -6.01 20.74 4.97
C MET A 159 -4.50 20.68 5.27
N ILE A 160 -4.02 21.45 6.24
CA ILE A 160 -2.62 21.45 6.67
C ILE A 160 -2.46 20.61 7.94
N LEU A 161 -3.38 20.78 8.89
CA LEU A 161 -3.30 20.21 10.23
C LEU A 161 -3.44 18.68 10.21
N VAL A 162 -4.46 18.13 9.54
CA VAL A 162 -4.69 16.68 9.50
C VAL A 162 -3.55 15.92 8.80
N PRO A 163 -3.06 16.33 7.60
CA PRO A 163 -1.94 15.63 6.96
C PRO A 163 -0.64 15.73 7.76
N SER A 164 -0.36 16.90 8.36
CA SER A 164 0.86 17.10 9.17
C SER A 164 0.86 16.21 10.42
N LEU A 165 -0.27 16.15 11.12
CA LEU A 165 -0.45 15.30 12.30
C LEU A 165 -0.43 13.82 11.91
N GLY A 166 -0.99 13.45 10.76
CA GLY A 166 -0.92 12.11 10.20
C GLY A 166 0.52 11.68 9.88
N ILE A 167 1.30 12.52 9.21
CA ILE A 167 2.72 12.28 8.93
C ILE A 167 3.51 12.13 10.23
N LEU A 168 3.29 13.02 11.20
CA LEU A 168 3.96 12.96 12.49
C LEU A 168 3.60 11.68 13.26
N THR A 169 2.33 11.28 13.23
CA THR A 169 1.82 10.04 13.83
C THR A 169 2.41 8.80 13.13
N VAL A 170 2.55 8.81 11.81
CA VAL A 170 3.20 7.72 11.05
C VAL A 170 4.71 7.66 11.32
N LEU A 171 5.38 8.81 11.43
CA LEU A 171 6.82 8.87 11.75
C LEU A 171 7.08 8.39 13.18
N CYS A 172 6.31 8.88 14.15
CA CYS A 172 6.38 8.42 15.54
C CYS A 172 5.91 6.97 15.67
N GLY A 173 4.91 6.54 14.92
CA GLY A 173 4.46 5.15 14.84
C GLY A 173 5.53 4.25 14.28
N GLY A 174 6.17 4.62 13.18
CA GLY A 174 7.32 3.91 12.61
C GLY A 174 8.51 3.85 13.57
N LEU A 175 8.79 4.93 14.31
CA LEU A 175 9.84 4.99 15.34
C LEU A 175 9.48 4.16 16.59
N SER A 176 8.23 4.17 17.02
CA SER A 176 7.70 3.42 18.16
C SER A 176 7.62 1.94 17.84
N VAL A 177 7.13 1.56 16.67
CA VAL A 177 7.24 0.22 16.08
C VAL A 177 8.72 -0.17 16.08
N ALA A 178 9.60 0.58 15.42
CA ALA A 178 11.03 0.26 15.39
C ALA A 178 11.70 0.17 16.79
N ARG A 179 11.17 0.83 17.83
CA ARG A 179 11.71 0.81 19.21
C ARG A 179 11.03 -0.19 20.17
N LEU A 180 9.74 -0.47 20.05
CA LEU A 180 9.07 -1.62 20.70
C LEU A 180 9.63 -2.91 20.13
N PHE A 181 9.83 -2.89 18.82
CA PHE A 181 10.57 -3.89 18.10
C PHE A 181 12.09 -3.72 18.25
N ARG A 182 12.64 -2.80 19.06
CA ARG A 182 14.05 -2.93 19.50
C ARG A 182 14.25 -4.05 20.53
N GLY A 183 13.20 -4.78 20.93
CA GLY A 183 13.32 -6.06 21.65
C GLY A 183 12.83 -7.28 20.85
N LEU A 184 11.96 -7.08 19.85
CA LEU A 184 11.41 -8.16 19.01
C LEU A 184 12.03 -8.20 17.59
N PHE A 185 12.63 -7.09 17.13
CA PHE A 185 13.42 -6.93 15.89
C PHE A 185 14.89 -6.57 16.17
N PHE A 186 15.27 -6.32 17.43
CA PHE A 186 16.56 -6.81 17.93
C PHE A 186 16.28 -8.09 18.70
N GLN A 187 16.03 -9.16 17.95
CA GLN A 187 16.85 -10.32 18.23
C GLN A 187 18.28 -9.81 18.30
N GLU A 188 18.90 -9.93 19.48
CA GLU A 188 20.31 -10.24 19.59
C GLU A 188 20.73 -10.86 18.27
N LYS A 189 21.47 -10.10 17.45
CA LYS A 189 21.91 -10.43 16.08
C LYS A 189 21.92 -11.94 15.96
N VAL A 190 20.83 -12.59 15.47
CA VAL A 190 20.62 -14.05 15.69
C VAL A 190 21.90 -14.71 15.26
N PRO A 191 22.78 -15.16 16.17
CA PRO A 191 24.24 -15.06 16.06
C PRO A 191 24.65 -15.36 14.64
N THR A 192 24.64 -14.33 13.75
CA THR A 192 24.26 -14.48 12.32
C THR A 192 24.19 -15.96 11.99
N ALA A 193 23.14 -16.77 12.26
CA ALA A 193 23.32 -18.23 12.52
C ALA A 193 24.42 -18.80 11.61
N PRO A 194 25.67 -18.99 12.07
CA PRO A 194 26.96 -18.68 11.42
C PRO A 194 26.98 -18.31 9.92
N LYS A 195 26.09 -17.47 9.41
CA LYS A 195 25.58 -17.47 8.03
C LYS A 195 25.55 -18.88 7.44
N LYS A 196 25.37 -19.96 8.24
CA LYS A 196 26.20 -21.19 8.24
C LYS A 196 26.80 -21.28 6.87
N LYS A 197 27.93 -20.56 6.64
CA LYS A 197 28.41 -20.28 5.26
C LYS A 197 28.36 -21.63 4.63
N CYS A 198 27.42 -21.85 3.69
CA CYS A 198 27.13 -23.22 3.27
C CYS A 198 28.44 -23.74 2.72
N THR A 199 29.14 -24.54 3.52
CA THR A 199 30.51 -24.98 3.21
C THR A 199 30.44 -25.86 1.98
N LYS A 200 29.28 -26.49 1.79
CA LYS A 200 28.90 -27.24 0.61
C LYS A 200 27.44 -26.92 0.27
N TRP A 201 27.21 -26.49 -0.96
CA TRP A 201 25.88 -26.41 -1.55
C TRP A 201 25.50 -27.76 -2.17
N TYR A 202 24.26 -28.17 -1.98
CA TYR A 202 23.68 -29.26 -2.75
C TYR A 202 22.77 -28.68 -3.83
N TYR A 203 23.06 -28.97 -5.08
CA TYR A 203 22.21 -28.54 -6.18
C TYR A 203 21.12 -29.59 -6.40
N VAL A 204 19.98 -29.25 -7.02
CA VAL A 204 18.97 -30.23 -7.45
C VAL A 204 18.45 -29.75 -8.80
N CYS A 205 18.62 -30.55 -9.85
CA CYS A 205 18.21 -30.06 -11.16
C CYS A 205 16.72 -30.28 -11.40
N VAL A 206 16.10 -29.35 -12.12
CA VAL A 206 14.66 -29.33 -12.41
C VAL A 206 14.39 -29.17 -13.91
N ASN A 207 13.43 -29.93 -14.42
CA ASN A 207 12.86 -29.79 -15.77
C ASN A 207 11.44 -29.24 -15.66
N PHE A 208 10.99 -28.50 -16.67
CA PHE A 208 9.62 -28.01 -16.73
C PHE A 208 8.92 -28.54 -17.98
N PHE A 209 7.71 -29.08 -17.81
CA PHE A 209 6.89 -29.66 -18.86
C PHE A 209 5.48 -29.09 -18.81
N LYS A 210 5.13 -28.20 -19.73
CA LYS A 210 3.77 -27.67 -19.81
C LYS A 210 2.91 -28.57 -20.68
N ILE A 211 1.85 -29.13 -20.11
CA ILE A 211 0.88 -29.93 -20.84
C ILE A 211 -0.15 -28.97 -21.45
N GLU A 212 -0.15 -28.86 -22.79
CA GLU A 212 -1.00 -27.89 -23.50
C GLU A 212 -1.51 -28.47 -24.83
N GLN A 213 -2.79 -28.22 -25.12
CA GLN A 213 -3.43 -28.66 -26.36
C GLN A 213 -2.86 -27.94 -27.59
N GLY A 214 -2.85 -28.60 -28.74
CA GLY A 214 -2.30 -28.04 -29.98
C GLY A 214 -0.78 -27.82 -29.97
N SER A 215 -0.09 -28.16 -28.87
CA SER A 215 1.35 -28.06 -28.76
C SER A 215 2.05 -29.24 -29.42
N GLN A 216 3.36 -29.12 -29.68
CA GLN A 216 4.19 -30.24 -30.14
C GLN A 216 5.03 -30.74 -28.98
N THR A 217 4.90 -32.02 -28.61
CA THR A 217 5.69 -32.63 -27.53
C THR A 217 7.18 -32.49 -27.81
N GLY A 218 7.91 -31.95 -26.83
CA GLY A 218 9.35 -31.72 -26.91
C GLY A 218 9.74 -30.34 -27.45
N LYS A 219 8.79 -29.55 -27.97
CA LYS A 219 9.03 -28.16 -28.40
C LYS A 219 9.34 -27.27 -27.20
N GLN A 220 10.30 -26.36 -27.34
CA GLN A 220 10.68 -25.42 -26.29
C GLN A 220 9.55 -24.42 -25.97
N LEU A 221 9.39 -24.08 -24.68
CA LEU A 221 8.50 -23.00 -24.23
C LEU A 221 9.01 -21.62 -24.71
N PRO A 222 8.11 -20.64 -24.92
CA PRO A 222 8.52 -19.30 -25.32
C PRO A 222 9.37 -18.63 -24.22
N LYS A 223 10.36 -17.84 -24.63
CA LYS A 223 11.32 -17.18 -23.71
C LYS A 223 10.64 -16.40 -22.57
N PRO A 224 9.58 -15.59 -22.78
CA PRO A 224 8.90 -14.89 -21.68
C PRO A 224 8.35 -15.84 -20.61
N TYR A 225 7.89 -17.03 -21.00
CA TYR A 225 7.39 -18.03 -20.05
C TYR A 225 8.53 -18.71 -19.29
N ILE A 226 9.65 -18.99 -19.97
CA ILE A 226 10.88 -19.47 -19.33
C ILE A 226 11.37 -18.46 -18.29
N ASP A 227 11.35 -17.17 -18.61
CA ASP A 227 11.77 -16.13 -17.67
C ASP A 227 10.87 -16.09 -16.41
N LYS A 228 9.55 -16.33 -16.55
CA LYS A 228 8.64 -16.50 -15.41
C LYS A 228 9.02 -17.73 -14.56
N LEU A 229 9.25 -18.88 -15.19
CA LEU A 229 9.69 -20.10 -14.50
C LEU A 229 11.00 -19.90 -13.73
N MET A 230 11.97 -19.23 -14.35
CA MET A 230 13.26 -18.95 -13.72
C MET A 230 13.12 -17.95 -12.58
N LYS A 231 12.23 -16.96 -12.71
CA LYS A 231 11.87 -16.05 -11.63
C LYS A 231 11.24 -16.78 -10.45
N LEU A 232 10.33 -17.72 -10.70
CA LEU A 232 9.71 -18.58 -9.69
C LEU A 232 10.78 -19.43 -8.98
N LEU A 233 11.67 -20.07 -9.75
CA LEU A 233 12.75 -20.91 -9.22
C LEU A 233 13.76 -20.14 -8.36
N LEU A 234 14.09 -18.89 -8.72
CA LEU A 234 14.91 -18.02 -7.86
C LEU A 234 14.25 -17.75 -6.51
N ASN A 235 12.94 -17.55 -6.49
CA ASN A 235 12.21 -17.29 -5.25
C ASN A 235 12.09 -18.57 -4.39
N VAL A 236 11.89 -19.73 -5.01
CA VAL A 236 12.00 -21.04 -4.35
C VAL A 236 13.36 -21.20 -3.68
N ASN A 237 14.44 -20.81 -4.37
CA ASN A 237 15.79 -20.91 -3.83
C ASN A 237 16.05 -20.03 -2.60
N GLU A 238 15.37 -18.90 -2.44
CA GLU A 238 15.49 -18.11 -1.21
C GLU A 238 14.91 -18.85 0.01
N THR A 239 13.85 -19.64 -0.17
CA THR A 239 13.30 -20.51 0.88
C THR A 239 14.28 -21.62 1.28
N TRP A 240 14.94 -22.24 0.29
CA TRP A 240 15.81 -23.42 0.48
C TRP A 240 17.27 -23.08 0.82
N LYS A 241 17.68 -21.82 0.63
CA LYS A 241 19.01 -21.28 0.94
C LYS A 241 19.50 -21.63 2.35
N LYS A 242 18.61 -21.58 3.34
CA LYS A 242 18.92 -21.91 4.75
C LYS A 242 19.21 -23.39 4.99
N CYS A 243 18.77 -24.26 4.10
CA CYS A 243 19.07 -25.69 4.12
C CYS A 243 20.31 -26.04 3.26
N CYS A 244 20.99 -25.05 2.66
CA CYS A 244 22.11 -25.23 1.73
C CYS A 244 21.75 -26.07 0.49
N ILE A 245 20.50 -25.97 0.03
CA ILE A 245 19.98 -26.64 -1.16
C ILE A 245 19.60 -25.57 -2.19
N LYS A 246 19.98 -25.77 -3.46
CA LYS A 246 19.66 -24.88 -4.57
C LYS A 246 19.11 -25.67 -5.75
N PHE A 247 17.89 -25.37 -6.17
CA PHE A 247 17.27 -25.91 -7.36
C PHE A 247 17.74 -25.15 -8.59
N ILE A 248 18.15 -25.87 -9.63
CA ILE A 248 18.74 -25.31 -10.84
C ILE A 248 18.08 -25.89 -12.09
N PRO A 249 17.84 -25.12 -13.15
CA PRO A 249 17.28 -25.69 -14.37
C PRO A 249 18.25 -26.69 -14.99
N CYS A 250 17.72 -27.80 -15.48
CA CYS A 250 18.45 -28.72 -16.35
C CYS A 250 18.65 -28.06 -17.73
N ILE A 251 19.76 -28.39 -18.38
CA ILE A 251 20.15 -27.86 -19.69
C ILE A 251 20.21 -29.02 -20.70
N ASP A 252 19.69 -28.80 -21.91
CA ASP A 252 19.76 -29.76 -23.00
C ASP A 252 21.14 -29.78 -23.70
N SER A 253 21.34 -30.72 -24.62
CA SER A 253 22.58 -30.83 -25.40
C SER A 253 22.91 -29.62 -26.26
N LYS A 254 21.97 -28.68 -26.44
CA LYS A 254 22.13 -27.42 -27.19
C LYS A 254 22.39 -26.22 -26.28
N GLY A 255 22.51 -26.43 -24.97
CA GLY A 255 22.73 -25.34 -24.01
C GLY A 255 21.47 -24.60 -23.56
N ASN A 256 20.27 -25.08 -23.91
CA ASN A 256 19.00 -24.44 -23.54
C ASN A 256 18.41 -25.04 -22.27
N ILE A 257 17.69 -24.23 -21.49
CA ILE A 257 16.89 -24.70 -20.34
C ILE A 257 15.87 -25.73 -20.82
N VAL A 258 15.79 -26.89 -20.16
CA VAL A 258 14.79 -27.91 -20.44
C VAL A 258 13.44 -27.47 -19.88
N ALA A 259 12.71 -26.72 -20.71
CA ALA A 259 11.36 -26.22 -20.46
C ALA A 259 10.55 -26.42 -21.74
N LYS A 260 9.76 -27.50 -21.81
CA LYS A 260 9.16 -28.00 -23.05
C LYS A 260 7.65 -28.18 -22.95
N TYR A 261 6.99 -28.15 -24.10
CA TYR A 261 5.62 -28.55 -24.25
C TYR A 261 5.46 -30.07 -24.25
N VAL A 262 4.31 -30.53 -23.76
CA VAL A 262 3.84 -31.90 -23.86
C VAL A 262 2.43 -31.88 -24.42
N ASN A 263 2.25 -32.49 -25.59
CA ASN A 263 0.93 -32.63 -26.18
C ASN A 263 0.13 -33.73 -25.44
N PRO A 264 -1.11 -33.47 -25.00
CA PRO A 264 -2.02 -34.48 -24.42
C PRO A 264 -2.26 -35.74 -25.28
N ASP A 265 -2.10 -35.69 -26.61
CA ASP A 265 -2.21 -36.86 -27.49
C ASP A 265 -0.98 -37.79 -27.48
N SER A 266 0.03 -37.47 -26.65
CA SER A 266 1.23 -38.29 -26.49
C SER A 266 0.90 -39.66 -25.91
N ASP A 267 1.57 -40.69 -26.45
CA ASP A 267 1.52 -42.04 -25.92
C ASP A 267 2.31 -42.16 -24.62
N ILE A 268 1.69 -42.83 -23.65
CA ILE A 268 2.30 -43.22 -22.39
C ILE A 268 2.45 -44.73 -22.38
N THR A 269 3.66 -45.20 -22.06
CA THR A 269 3.93 -46.61 -21.77
C THR A 269 4.68 -46.72 -20.45
N TYR A 270 4.09 -47.40 -19.46
CA TYR A 270 4.71 -47.63 -18.16
C TYR A 270 4.50 -49.08 -17.67
N ALA A 271 5.47 -49.60 -16.92
CA ALA A 271 5.42 -50.96 -16.39
C ALA A 271 4.60 -51.02 -15.08
N THR A 272 3.71 -52.00 -14.97
CA THR A 272 2.86 -52.21 -13.77
C THR A 272 3.31 -53.41 -12.94
N ALA A 273 3.83 -54.44 -13.60
CA ALA A 273 4.33 -55.64 -12.95
C ALA A 273 5.50 -56.22 -13.73
N GLY A 274 6.31 -57.03 -13.05
CA GLY A 274 7.37 -57.79 -13.69
C GLY A 274 7.74 -59.00 -12.86
N GLY A 275 8.40 -59.95 -13.48
CA GLY A 275 8.76 -61.19 -12.82
C GLY A 275 9.63 -62.07 -13.69
N LYS A 276 9.79 -63.32 -13.24
CA LYS A 276 10.61 -64.32 -13.92
C LYS A 276 9.80 -65.58 -14.13
N ILE A 277 9.85 -66.10 -15.34
CA ILE A 277 9.26 -67.39 -15.73
C ILE A 277 10.44 -68.35 -15.91
N ILE A 278 10.43 -69.44 -15.15
CA ILE A 278 11.47 -70.48 -15.22
C ILE A 278 10.77 -71.81 -15.52
N ILE A 279 10.97 -72.32 -16.72
CA ILE A 279 10.38 -73.57 -17.20
C ILE A 279 11.49 -74.38 -17.87
N GLY A 280 11.96 -75.44 -17.18
CA GLY A 280 13.11 -76.23 -17.60
C GLY A 280 14.36 -75.35 -17.82
N ARG A 281 14.91 -75.38 -19.04
CA ARG A 281 16.07 -74.58 -19.42
C ARG A 281 15.76 -73.10 -19.73
N TYR A 282 14.48 -72.77 -19.95
CA TYR A 282 14.03 -71.43 -20.34
C TYR A 282 13.91 -70.53 -19.12
N LYS A 283 14.66 -69.42 -19.12
CA LYS A 283 14.62 -68.38 -18.09
C LYS A 283 14.26 -67.07 -18.77
N ILE A 284 13.03 -66.62 -18.53
CA ILE A 284 12.44 -65.44 -19.17
C ILE A 284 12.21 -64.39 -18.10
N ASP A 285 12.74 -63.19 -18.31
CA ASP A 285 12.34 -62.01 -17.55
C ASP A 285 11.18 -61.35 -18.30
N PHE A 286 10.10 -61.00 -17.60
CA PHE A 286 8.93 -60.37 -18.23
C PHE A 286 8.50 -59.12 -17.48
N LYS A 287 7.85 -58.21 -18.20
CA LYS A 287 7.20 -57.01 -17.70
C LYS A 287 5.81 -56.90 -18.33
N ILE A 288 4.84 -56.47 -17.54
CA ILE A 288 3.52 -56.08 -18.03
C ILE A 288 3.53 -54.56 -18.12
N VAL A 289 3.29 -54.05 -19.31
CA VAL A 289 3.25 -52.62 -19.60
C VAL A 289 1.83 -52.20 -19.92
N ARG A 290 1.42 -51.04 -19.40
CA ARG A 290 0.17 -50.38 -19.78
C ARG A 290 0.45 -49.27 -20.78
N LYS A 291 -0.36 -49.20 -21.82
CA LYS A 291 -0.34 -48.17 -22.87
C LYS A 291 -1.64 -47.37 -22.85
N LEU A 292 -1.55 -46.05 -22.85
CA LEU A 292 -2.68 -45.12 -22.86
C LEU A 292 -2.28 -43.78 -23.48
N LYS A 293 -3.25 -42.91 -23.78
CA LYS A 293 -2.97 -41.52 -24.15
C LYS A 293 -2.90 -40.65 -22.90
N LEU A 294 -2.04 -39.63 -22.91
CA LEU A 294 -1.94 -38.68 -21.79
C LEU A 294 -3.26 -37.96 -21.51
N LYS A 295 -4.03 -37.63 -22.55
CA LYS A 295 -5.34 -36.99 -22.41
C LYS A 295 -6.36 -37.83 -21.64
N ASP A 296 -6.18 -39.15 -21.62
CA ASP A 296 -7.08 -40.07 -20.91
C ASP A 296 -6.93 -39.94 -19.37
N LEU A 297 -5.89 -39.23 -18.89
CA LEU A 297 -5.71 -38.90 -17.48
C LEU A 297 -6.49 -37.65 -17.04
N PHE A 298 -6.96 -36.83 -17.99
CA PHE A 298 -7.68 -35.59 -17.67
C PHE A 298 -9.18 -35.82 -17.61
N LYS A 299 -9.87 -35.00 -16.82
CA LYS A 299 -11.33 -35.08 -16.65
C LYS A 299 -12.08 -34.80 -17.95
N ASP A 300 -11.58 -33.84 -18.73
CA ASP A 300 -12.11 -33.44 -20.02
C ASP A 300 -11.00 -33.59 -21.09
N PRO A 301 -11.23 -34.33 -22.18
CA PRO A 301 -10.27 -34.48 -23.29
C PRO A 301 -9.85 -33.15 -23.94
N ASN A 302 -10.66 -32.10 -23.80
CA ASN A 302 -10.42 -30.74 -24.31
C ASN A 302 -9.80 -29.80 -23.26
N SER A 303 -9.52 -30.30 -22.06
CA SER A 303 -8.90 -29.56 -20.98
C SER A 303 -7.66 -30.30 -20.48
N THR A 304 -6.77 -29.58 -19.78
CA THR A 304 -5.65 -30.18 -19.04
C THR A 304 -5.90 -30.10 -17.54
N ARG A 305 -7.17 -30.11 -17.12
CA ARG A 305 -7.58 -30.25 -15.71
C ARG A 305 -7.39 -31.70 -15.26
N LEU A 306 -6.53 -31.88 -14.27
CA LEU A 306 -6.23 -33.16 -13.67
C LEU A 306 -6.99 -33.30 -12.35
N GLU A 307 -7.86 -34.29 -12.27
CA GLU A 307 -8.66 -34.60 -11.09
C GLU A 307 -8.34 -36.02 -10.64
N VAL A 308 -7.77 -36.17 -9.46
CA VAL A 308 -7.26 -37.46 -8.95
C VAL A 308 -7.97 -37.88 -7.66
N SER A 309 -7.89 -39.16 -7.35
CA SER A 309 -8.25 -39.73 -6.06
C SER A 309 -7.07 -40.56 -5.57
N GLU A 310 -6.43 -40.16 -4.47
CA GLU A 310 -5.21 -40.79 -3.97
C GLU A 310 -4.13 -40.92 -5.06
N SER A 311 -3.89 -39.83 -5.81
CA SER A 311 -2.95 -39.79 -6.94
C SER A 311 -3.24 -40.75 -8.11
N LYS A 312 -4.46 -41.30 -8.21
CA LYS A 312 -4.90 -42.20 -9.29
C LYS A 312 -6.07 -41.62 -10.07
N VAL A 313 -6.19 -42.05 -11.33
CA VAL A 313 -7.32 -41.76 -12.23
C VAL A 313 -7.84 -43.05 -12.82
N ASN A 314 -9.16 -43.19 -12.95
CA ASN A 314 -9.75 -44.31 -13.67
C ASN A 314 -9.77 -44.01 -15.17
N ALA A 315 -8.90 -44.66 -15.95
CA ALA A 315 -8.68 -44.34 -17.36
C ALA A 315 -8.64 -45.60 -18.25
N PRO A 316 -8.96 -45.48 -19.55
CA PRO A 316 -8.75 -46.55 -20.51
C PRO A 316 -7.25 -46.85 -20.72
N TYR A 317 -6.90 -48.12 -20.85
CA TYR A 317 -5.54 -48.57 -21.14
C TYR A 317 -5.53 -49.91 -21.90
N LYS A 318 -4.42 -50.21 -22.56
CA LYS A 318 -4.11 -51.53 -23.12
C LYS A 318 -2.96 -52.15 -22.35
N GLU A 319 -3.00 -53.46 -22.09
CA GLU A 319 -1.91 -54.18 -21.42
C GLU A 319 -1.13 -54.99 -22.44
N LYS A 320 0.20 -54.97 -22.34
CA LYS A 320 1.08 -55.76 -23.18
C LYS A 320 2.12 -56.47 -22.33
N LEU A 321 2.45 -57.70 -22.71
CA LEU A 321 3.60 -58.41 -22.18
C LEU A 321 4.85 -58.01 -22.98
N GLU A 322 5.90 -57.62 -22.28
CA GLU A 322 7.26 -57.49 -22.83
C GLU A 322 8.14 -58.52 -22.13
N ALA A 323 8.72 -59.45 -22.89
CA ALA A 323 9.56 -60.51 -22.36
C ALA A 323 10.96 -60.47 -22.99
N THR A 324 11.97 -60.84 -22.21
CA THR A 324 13.37 -60.92 -22.64
C THR A 324 14.03 -62.20 -22.14
N TRP A 325 14.97 -62.74 -22.91
CA TRP A 325 15.76 -63.89 -22.48
C TRP A 325 16.76 -63.50 -21.39
N LYS A 326 16.86 -64.29 -20.31
CA LYS A 326 17.81 -64.02 -19.22
C LYS A 326 19.25 -64.45 -19.53
N LYS A 327 19.40 -65.41 -20.44
CA LYS A 327 20.68 -65.97 -20.86
C LYS A 327 20.58 -66.36 -22.33
N ASP A 328 21.73 -66.53 -22.98
CA ASP A 328 21.80 -67.04 -24.34
C ASP A 328 21.11 -68.40 -24.43
N ILE A 329 20.27 -68.56 -25.44
CA ILE A 329 19.44 -69.75 -25.61
C ILE A 329 19.12 -70.01 -27.07
N GLU A 330 18.96 -71.28 -27.40
CA GLU A 330 18.42 -71.70 -28.68
C GLU A 330 16.99 -72.21 -28.50
N TYR A 331 16.07 -71.65 -29.28
CA TYR A 331 14.67 -72.04 -29.31
C TYR A 331 14.24 -72.32 -30.74
N LYS A 332 13.84 -73.57 -31.02
CA LYS A 332 13.46 -74.07 -32.35
C LYS A 332 14.47 -73.68 -33.47
N GLY A 333 15.75 -73.88 -33.22
CA GLY A 333 16.83 -73.60 -34.19
C GLY A 333 17.25 -72.13 -34.30
N VAL A 334 16.60 -71.21 -33.58
CA VAL A 334 16.97 -69.78 -33.54
C VAL A 334 17.76 -69.49 -32.28
N LYS A 335 18.95 -68.89 -32.42
CA LYS A 335 19.79 -68.45 -31.31
C LYS A 335 19.40 -67.04 -30.88
N TYR A 336 19.12 -66.88 -29.60
CA TYR A 336 18.83 -65.59 -28.97
C TYR A 336 19.90 -65.24 -27.95
N LYS A 337 20.29 -63.98 -27.89
CA LYS A 337 21.18 -63.44 -26.86
C LYS A 337 20.43 -63.02 -25.61
N ALA A 338 21.10 -63.03 -24.47
CA ALA A 338 20.59 -62.45 -23.24
C ALA A 338 20.15 -60.98 -23.45
N GLY A 339 18.95 -60.64 -22.97
CA GLY A 339 18.33 -59.33 -23.12
C GLY A 339 17.52 -59.13 -24.41
N GLU A 340 17.59 -60.04 -25.38
CA GLU A 340 16.78 -59.94 -26.60
C GLU A 340 15.29 -60.15 -26.30
N LYS A 341 14.45 -59.37 -26.98
CA LYS A 341 12.99 -59.44 -26.86
C LYS A 341 12.47 -60.78 -27.37
N ILE A 342 11.56 -61.38 -26.62
CA ILE A 342 10.87 -62.62 -26.98
C ILE A 342 9.50 -62.26 -27.57
N PRO A 343 9.17 -62.70 -28.80
CA PRO A 343 7.82 -62.62 -29.34
C PRO A 343 6.80 -63.28 -28.40
N ASN A 344 5.61 -62.67 -28.26
CA ASN A 344 4.59 -63.13 -27.32
C ASN A 344 4.06 -64.52 -27.68
N GLU A 345 4.12 -64.91 -28.95
CA GLU A 345 3.78 -66.25 -29.44
C GLU A 345 4.69 -67.33 -28.84
N ILE A 346 6.00 -67.05 -28.75
CA ILE A 346 6.99 -67.95 -28.14
C ILE A 346 6.77 -68.05 -26.63
N VAL A 347 6.50 -66.92 -25.97
CA VAL A 347 6.19 -66.92 -24.53
C VAL A 347 4.93 -67.73 -24.24
N ASN A 348 3.88 -67.53 -25.04
CA ASN A 348 2.62 -68.26 -24.94
C ASN A 348 2.82 -69.78 -25.05
N GLU A 349 3.61 -70.25 -26.02
CA GLU A 349 3.91 -71.68 -26.15
C GLU A 349 4.65 -72.24 -24.93
N ILE A 350 5.70 -71.55 -24.46
CA ILE A 350 6.51 -71.98 -23.32
C ILE A 350 5.66 -72.03 -22.04
N VAL A 351 4.86 -70.99 -21.80
CA VAL A 351 4.04 -70.87 -20.58
C VAL A 351 2.90 -71.90 -20.57
N LYS A 352 2.26 -72.20 -21.71
CA LYS A 352 1.26 -73.28 -21.81
C LYS A 352 1.84 -74.64 -21.41
N LYS A 353 3.01 -75.00 -21.96
CA LYS A 353 3.73 -76.23 -21.58
C LYS A 353 4.07 -76.25 -20.09
N GLY A 354 4.51 -75.12 -19.53
CA GLY A 354 4.77 -75.00 -18.10
C GLY A 354 3.53 -75.18 -17.23
N LEU A 355 2.38 -74.67 -17.68
CA LEU A 355 1.09 -74.79 -16.98
C LEU A 355 0.57 -76.23 -16.98
N GLU A 356 0.71 -76.96 -18.09
CA GLU A 356 0.39 -78.39 -18.17
C GLU A 356 1.19 -79.21 -17.15
N VAL A 357 2.50 -78.98 -17.06
CA VAL A 357 3.37 -79.65 -16.07
C VAL A 357 2.95 -79.33 -14.63
N VAL A 358 2.60 -78.07 -14.35
CA VAL A 358 2.13 -77.66 -13.01
C VAL A 358 0.79 -78.31 -12.66
N ASN A 359 -0.15 -78.36 -13.60
CA ASN A 359 -1.46 -79.00 -13.38
C ASN A 359 -1.33 -80.50 -13.16
N LYS A 360 -0.47 -81.19 -13.92
CA LYS A 360 -0.20 -82.62 -13.73
C LYS A 360 0.32 -82.90 -12.32
N ARG A 361 1.32 -82.15 -11.86
CA ARG A 361 1.87 -82.30 -10.50
C ARG A 361 0.84 -82.02 -9.42
N LEU A 362 0.03 -80.98 -9.55
CA LEU A 362 -1.02 -80.67 -8.57
C LEU A 362 -2.08 -81.78 -8.42
N GLY A 363 -2.20 -82.68 -9.39
CA GLY A 363 -3.07 -83.86 -9.33
C GLY A 363 -2.46 -85.09 -8.63
N GLU A 364 -1.18 -85.05 -8.24
CA GLU A 364 -0.50 -86.16 -7.55
C GLU A 364 -0.87 -86.19 -6.06
N SER A 365 -1.20 -87.38 -5.53
CA SER A 365 -1.50 -87.59 -4.10
C SER A 365 -0.22 -87.60 -3.26
N GLY A 366 -0.26 -87.00 -2.06
CA GLY A 366 0.87 -87.00 -1.12
C GLY A 366 1.84 -85.81 -1.24
N LEU A 367 1.47 -84.77 -2.00
CA LEU A 367 2.25 -83.53 -2.10
C LEU A 367 2.38 -82.82 -0.74
N PRO A 368 3.61 -82.48 -0.31
CA PRO A 368 3.81 -81.58 0.81
C PRO A 368 3.09 -80.24 0.61
N GLU A 369 2.44 -79.73 1.66
CA GLU A 369 1.60 -78.52 1.60
C GLU A 369 2.39 -77.29 1.08
N ASN A 370 3.67 -77.18 1.44
CA ASN A 370 4.56 -76.12 0.95
C ASN A 370 4.79 -76.18 -0.58
N GLU A 371 4.93 -77.38 -1.15
CA GLU A 371 5.11 -77.60 -2.57
C GLU A 371 3.81 -77.34 -3.33
N LYS A 372 2.68 -77.80 -2.80
CA LYS A 372 1.34 -77.51 -3.32
C LYS A 372 1.09 -76.01 -3.42
N GLN A 373 1.38 -75.24 -2.36
CA GLN A 373 1.26 -73.78 -2.37
C GLN A 373 2.18 -73.10 -3.39
N ARG A 374 3.41 -73.60 -3.57
CA ARG A 374 4.36 -73.08 -4.57
C ARG A 374 3.86 -73.33 -6.00
N LEU A 375 3.31 -74.51 -6.28
CA LEU A 375 2.72 -74.86 -7.57
C LEU A 375 1.46 -74.04 -7.86
N LEU A 376 0.59 -73.82 -6.87
CA LEU A 376 -0.59 -72.94 -7.01
C LEU A 376 -0.19 -71.49 -7.32
N LYS A 377 0.85 -70.95 -6.68
CA LYS A 377 1.39 -69.62 -7.02
C LYS A 377 1.92 -69.55 -8.46
N ARG A 378 2.61 -70.60 -8.93
CA ARG A 378 3.10 -70.69 -10.31
C ARG A 378 1.96 -70.82 -11.33
N LYS A 379 0.94 -71.63 -11.02
CA LYS A 379 -0.27 -71.78 -11.84
C LYS A 379 -0.94 -70.42 -12.06
N LYS A 380 -1.23 -69.69 -10.98
CA LYS A 380 -1.82 -68.34 -11.05
C LYS A 380 -0.99 -67.38 -11.89
N LEU A 381 0.34 -67.42 -11.76
CA LEU A 381 1.24 -66.59 -12.57
C LEU A 381 1.15 -66.94 -14.07
N PHE A 382 1.20 -68.22 -14.42
CA PHE A 382 1.15 -68.67 -15.82
C PHE A 382 -0.21 -68.36 -16.46
N GLU A 383 -1.31 -68.63 -15.77
CA GLU A 383 -2.65 -68.27 -16.22
C GLU A 383 -2.78 -66.76 -16.45
N TYR A 384 -2.23 -65.95 -15.54
CA TYR A 384 -2.22 -64.50 -15.69
C TYR A 384 -1.41 -64.04 -16.91
N VAL A 385 -0.20 -64.56 -17.13
CA VAL A 385 0.63 -64.22 -18.30
C VAL A 385 -0.07 -64.59 -19.61
N LEU A 386 -0.68 -65.78 -19.68
CA LEU A 386 -1.43 -66.22 -20.87
C LEU A 386 -2.65 -65.33 -21.13
N LYS A 387 -3.36 -64.92 -20.06
CA LYS A 387 -4.47 -63.96 -20.16
C LYS A 387 -4.01 -62.64 -20.76
N ILE A 388 -2.88 -62.08 -20.29
CA ILE A 388 -2.35 -60.81 -20.81
C ILE A 388 -1.99 -60.91 -22.30
N ILE A 389 -1.35 -62.01 -22.73
CA ILE A 389 -1.01 -62.21 -24.15
C ILE A 389 -2.28 -62.28 -25.00
N LYS A 390 -3.31 -63.02 -24.55
CA LYS A 390 -4.60 -63.13 -25.27
C LYS A 390 -5.32 -61.79 -25.37
N GLU A 391 -5.21 -60.94 -24.36
CA GLU A 391 -5.93 -59.66 -24.24
C GLU A 391 -5.10 -58.44 -24.69
N GLU A 392 -3.96 -58.62 -25.36
CA GLU A 392 -2.95 -57.57 -25.59
C GLU A 392 -3.49 -56.27 -26.25
N ASN A 393 -4.50 -56.39 -27.10
CA ASN A 393 -5.10 -55.26 -27.82
C ASN A 393 -6.47 -54.81 -27.28
N ILE A 394 -6.96 -55.44 -26.22
CA ILE A 394 -8.26 -55.13 -25.64
C ILE A 394 -8.11 -53.89 -24.74
N VAL A 395 -8.96 -52.89 -24.97
CA VAL A 395 -9.02 -51.70 -24.11
C VAL A 395 -9.71 -52.09 -22.80
N LYS A 396 -9.00 -51.95 -21.70
CA LYS A 396 -9.49 -52.13 -20.33
C LYS A 396 -9.65 -50.75 -19.68
N ARG A 397 -10.45 -50.66 -18.63
CA ARG A 397 -10.58 -49.45 -17.80
C ARG A 397 -10.24 -49.80 -16.35
N GLY A 398 -9.52 -48.93 -15.67
CA GLY A 398 -9.13 -49.15 -14.28
C GLY A 398 -8.21 -48.07 -13.74
N GLU A 399 -7.80 -48.22 -12.49
CA GLU A 399 -6.96 -47.25 -11.81
C GLU A 399 -5.55 -47.14 -12.42
N ILE A 400 -5.19 -45.92 -12.80
CA ILE A 400 -3.89 -45.52 -13.32
C ILE A 400 -3.22 -44.57 -12.33
N PRO A 401 -2.04 -44.92 -11.77
CA PRO A 401 -1.26 -43.99 -10.96
C PRO A 401 -0.65 -42.90 -11.85
N VAL A 402 -1.05 -41.65 -11.64
CA VAL A 402 -0.71 -40.54 -12.54
C VAL A 402 0.80 -40.32 -12.61
N ILE A 403 1.48 -40.31 -11.47
CA ILE A 403 2.94 -40.17 -11.40
C ILE A 403 3.66 -41.28 -12.19
N GLY A 404 3.19 -42.53 -12.07
CA GLY A 404 3.74 -43.65 -12.82
C GLY A 404 3.55 -43.49 -14.34
N ALA A 405 2.37 -43.00 -14.74
CA ALA A 405 2.04 -42.72 -16.13
C ALA A 405 2.89 -41.57 -16.71
N LEU A 406 3.08 -40.46 -15.98
CA LEU A 406 3.89 -39.33 -16.44
C LEU A 406 5.36 -39.71 -16.69
N LYS A 407 5.93 -40.67 -15.94
CA LYS A 407 7.27 -41.25 -16.21
C LYS A 407 7.34 -42.00 -17.55
N GLY A 408 6.20 -42.47 -18.03
CA GLY A 408 6.07 -43.31 -19.22
C GLY A 408 5.92 -42.55 -20.54
N ILE A 409 5.90 -41.21 -20.54
CA ILE A 409 5.74 -40.40 -21.76
C ILE A 409 6.91 -40.66 -22.72
N GLU A 410 6.67 -41.38 -23.80
CA GLU A 410 7.72 -41.97 -24.63
C GLU A 410 8.62 -40.91 -25.29
N LYS A 411 8.02 -39.83 -25.79
CA LYS A 411 8.71 -38.74 -26.50
C LYS A 411 9.60 -37.88 -25.60
N LEU A 412 9.50 -38.02 -24.29
CA LEU A 412 10.36 -37.30 -23.36
C LEU A 412 11.52 -38.16 -22.84
N LYS A 413 11.61 -39.46 -23.19
CA LYS A 413 12.63 -40.44 -22.72
C LYS A 413 14.06 -40.13 -23.21
N ASP A 414 14.57 -38.96 -22.85
CA ASP A 414 15.95 -38.53 -22.96
C ASP A 414 16.70 -38.90 -21.67
N ASP A 415 18.01 -39.12 -21.75
CA ASP A 415 18.88 -39.53 -20.63
C ASP A 415 18.84 -38.54 -19.45
N HIS A 416 18.40 -37.30 -19.71
CA HIS A 416 18.28 -36.21 -18.76
C HIS A 416 17.05 -36.30 -17.83
N LEU A 417 15.95 -36.95 -18.25
CA LEU A 417 14.72 -37.07 -17.43
C LEU A 417 14.91 -37.90 -16.16
N SER A 418 15.86 -38.83 -16.19
CA SER A 418 16.09 -39.75 -15.07
C SER A 418 16.80 -39.07 -13.88
N LYS A 419 17.42 -37.90 -14.12
CA LYS A 419 18.34 -37.22 -13.18
C LYS A 419 17.78 -35.94 -12.56
N CYS A 420 16.77 -35.31 -13.16
CA CYS A 420 16.15 -34.07 -12.66
C CYS A 420 14.80 -34.38 -11.95
N ILE A 421 14.30 -33.43 -11.16
CA ILE A 421 12.89 -33.37 -10.78
C ILE A 421 12.12 -32.82 -11.99
N ASN A 422 11.10 -33.52 -12.45
CA ASN A 422 10.27 -33.17 -13.59
C ASN A 422 8.99 -32.50 -13.08
N VAL A 423 8.86 -31.20 -13.34
CA VAL A 423 7.70 -30.40 -12.98
C VAL A 423 6.74 -30.39 -14.17
N PHE A 424 5.62 -31.08 -14.03
CA PHE A 424 4.53 -31.06 -14.99
C PHE A 424 3.54 -29.95 -14.62
N ILE A 425 3.23 -29.11 -15.60
CA ILE A 425 2.37 -27.95 -15.45
C ILE A 425 1.06 -28.26 -16.15
N VAL A 426 -0.01 -28.26 -15.37
CA VAL A 426 -1.39 -28.51 -15.81
C VAL A 426 -2.23 -27.25 -15.60
N LYS A 427 -3.39 -27.15 -16.25
CA LYS A 427 -4.26 -25.97 -16.10
C LYS A 427 -4.81 -25.86 -14.66
N GLU A 428 -5.32 -26.98 -14.15
CA GLU A 428 -5.92 -27.12 -12.82
C GLU A 428 -5.57 -28.49 -12.25
N TYR A 429 -5.41 -28.58 -10.93
CA TYR A 429 -5.12 -29.81 -10.19
C TYR A 429 -6.04 -29.91 -8.97
N GLU A 430 -6.66 -31.08 -8.79
CA GLU A 430 -7.55 -31.35 -7.67
C GLU A 430 -7.40 -32.80 -7.20
N ASP A 431 -7.14 -33.01 -5.89
CA ASP A 431 -7.28 -34.32 -5.24
C ASP A 431 -8.59 -34.36 -4.44
N LYS A 432 -9.47 -35.30 -4.78
CA LYS A 432 -10.80 -35.42 -4.14
C LYS A 432 -10.76 -35.89 -2.69
N VAL A 433 -9.70 -36.61 -2.31
CA VAL A 433 -9.59 -37.25 -1.00
C VAL A 433 -8.87 -36.31 -0.03
N GLU A 434 -7.81 -35.68 -0.48
CA GLU A 434 -7.08 -34.66 0.26
C GLU A 434 -7.68 -33.27 -0.03
N LYS A 435 -8.83 -32.96 0.62
CA LYS A 435 -9.59 -31.71 0.46
C LYS A 435 -8.85 -30.42 0.92
N GLY A 436 -7.55 -30.46 1.13
CA GLY A 436 -6.72 -29.27 1.33
C GLY A 436 -6.37 -28.67 -0.03
N GLU A 437 -6.53 -27.36 -0.20
CA GLU A 437 -6.18 -26.63 -1.43
C GLU A 437 -4.66 -26.61 -1.68
N GLU A 438 -4.07 -27.77 -1.99
CA GLU A 438 -2.70 -27.85 -2.49
C GLU A 438 -2.77 -27.73 -4.01
N GLY A 439 -2.43 -26.55 -4.55
CA GLY A 439 -2.38 -26.28 -6.00
C GLY A 439 -1.27 -27.03 -6.74
N GLY A 440 -0.90 -28.22 -6.26
CA GLY A 440 0.17 -29.08 -6.74
C GLY A 440 0.24 -30.40 -5.98
N TYR A 441 1.14 -31.28 -6.44
CA TYR A 441 1.46 -32.55 -5.82
C TYR A 441 2.90 -32.96 -6.11
N GLY A 442 3.64 -33.34 -5.08
CA GLY A 442 5.02 -33.78 -5.14
C GLY A 442 5.15 -35.25 -4.75
N GLU A 443 5.74 -36.06 -5.63
CA GLU A 443 6.04 -37.47 -5.32
C GLU A 443 6.92 -37.56 -4.06
N PHE A 444 6.48 -38.35 -3.08
CA PHE A 444 7.06 -38.41 -1.74
C PHE A 444 7.82 -39.72 -1.42
N PRO A 445 9.14 -39.66 -1.19
CA PRO A 445 10.09 -38.83 -1.93
C PRO A 445 10.17 -39.28 -3.39
N GLY A 446 10.51 -38.36 -4.28
CA GLY A 446 10.40 -38.62 -5.70
C GLY A 446 11.02 -37.56 -6.60
N ARG A 447 10.63 -37.60 -7.87
CA ARG A 447 11.17 -36.77 -8.96
C ARG A 447 10.08 -36.22 -9.86
N ILE A 448 8.83 -36.37 -9.49
CA ILE A 448 7.73 -35.76 -10.22
C ILE A 448 7.05 -34.79 -9.29
N THR A 449 6.79 -33.62 -9.85
CA THR A 449 5.96 -32.59 -9.28
C THR A 449 4.91 -32.25 -10.31
N ILE A 450 3.67 -32.09 -9.87
CA ILE A 450 2.59 -31.52 -10.65
C ILE A 450 2.25 -30.19 -10.01
N ILE A 451 2.12 -29.13 -10.80
CA ILE A 451 1.64 -27.83 -10.33
C ILE A 451 0.64 -27.26 -11.31
N GLU A 452 -0.25 -26.41 -10.80
CA GLU A 452 -1.13 -25.59 -11.63
C GLU A 452 -0.36 -24.46 -12.33
N GLU A 453 -0.81 -24.09 -13.52
CA GLU A 453 -0.24 -22.96 -14.26
C GLU A 453 -0.33 -21.64 -13.48
N LYS A 454 -1.37 -21.45 -12.65
CA LYS A 454 -1.53 -20.28 -11.78
C LYS A 454 -0.33 -20.05 -10.84
N VAL A 455 0.34 -21.12 -10.40
CA VAL A 455 1.54 -21.05 -9.55
C VAL A 455 2.67 -20.27 -10.24
N ILE A 456 2.77 -20.38 -11.56
CA ILE A 456 3.79 -19.72 -12.38
C ILE A 456 3.36 -18.29 -12.72
N GLU A 457 2.11 -18.12 -13.14
CA GLU A 457 1.55 -16.83 -13.53
C GLU A 457 1.54 -15.82 -12.37
N GLU A 458 1.15 -16.27 -11.17
CA GLU A 458 1.12 -15.45 -9.96
C GLU A 458 2.43 -15.53 -9.15
N ASN A 459 3.41 -16.31 -9.61
CA ASN A 459 4.71 -16.49 -8.98
C ASN A 459 4.62 -16.95 -7.50
N ILE A 460 3.78 -17.97 -7.25
CA ILE A 460 3.50 -18.57 -5.92
C ILE A 460 4.64 -19.53 -5.53
N SER A 461 5.82 -18.97 -5.21
CA SER A 461 7.03 -19.77 -4.96
C SER A 461 6.95 -20.72 -3.77
N ASN A 462 6.10 -20.42 -2.78
CA ASN A 462 5.95 -21.29 -1.61
C ASN A 462 5.29 -22.63 -1.99
N MET A 463 4.36 -22.63 -2.95
CA MET A 463 3.72 -23.86 -3.43
C MET A 463 4.74 -24.78 -4.10
N LEU A 464 5.49 -24.28 -5.09
CA LEU A 464 6.53 -25.10 -5.73
C LEU A 464 7.64 -25.52 -4.73
N ALA A 465 8.00 -24.66 -3.78
CA ALA A 465 8.96 -25.00 -2.75
C ALA A 465 8.45 -26.10 -1.79
N HIS A 466 7.15 -26.13 -1.50
CA HIS A 466 6.48 -27.17 -0.72
C HIS A 466 6.54 -28.52 -1.45
N GLU A 467 6.16 -28.55 -2.73
CA GLU A 467 6.21 -29.78 -3.53
C GLU A 467 7.63 -30.35 -3.66
N PHE A 468 8.62 -29.46 -3.82
CA PHE A 468 10.02 -29.87 -3.77
C PHE A 468 10.41 -30.42 -2.39
N GLY A 469 9.78 -29.95 -1.31
CA GLY A 469 9.89 -30.53 0.02
C GLY A 469 9.50 -32.00 0.05
N HIS A 470 8.37 -32.35 -0.55
CA HIS A 470 7.95 -33.75 -0.69
C HIS A 470 8.93 -34.57 -1.49
N ASN A 471 9.43 -34.05 -2.62
CA ASN A 471 10.47 -34.75 -3.39
C ASN A 471 11.77 -34.98 -2.62
N LEU A 472 12.06 -34.10 -1.65
CA LEU A 472 13.17 -34.23 -0.70
C LEU A 472 12.81 -35.02 0.56
N GLY A 473 11.62 -35.62 0.62
CA GLY A 473 11.16 -36.51 1.68
C GLY A 473 10.74 -35.78 2.95
N LEU A 474 10.23 -34.56 2.84
CA LEU A 474 9.59 -33.84 3.95
C LEU A 474 8.09 -34.14 4.00
N ASP A 475 7.62 -34.60 5.15
CA ASP A 475 6.21 -34.83 5.42
C ASP A 475 5.52 -33.50 5.74
N HIS A 476 4.18 -33.49 5.63
CA HIS A 476 3.38 -32.39 6.16
C HIS A 476 3.58 -32.22 7.67
N VAL A 477 3.42 -30.99 8.14
CA VAL A 477 3.46 -30.65 9.56
C VAL A 477 2.16 -29.96 9.99
N PRO A 478 1.74 -30.11 11.26
CA PRO A 478 0.58 -29.40 11.76
C PRO A 478 0.69 -27.88 11.61
N PRO A 479 -0.40 -27.17 11.27
CA PRO A 479 -0.38 -25.71 11.12
C PRO A 479 0.05 -24.97 12.39
N ASN A 480 0.90 -23.95 12.24
CA ASN A 480 1.34 -23.10 13.37
C ASN A 480 1.16 -21.60 13.05
N PRO A 481 0.13 -20.94 13.65
CA PRO A 481 -0.16 -19.52 13.39
C PRO A 481 0.98 -18.55 13.75
N GLN A 482 1.83 -18.91 14.72
CA GLN A 482 2.92 -18.04 15.19
C GLN A 482 4.20 -18.20 14.35
N LYS A 483 4.39 -19.37 13.72
CA LYS A 483 5.56 -19.67 12.88
C LYS A 483 5.15 -20.55 11.69
N PRO A 484 4.52 -19.95 10.66
CA PRO A 484 4.07 -20.69 9.48
C PRO A 484 5.22 -21.45 8.81
N ASN A 485 5.08 -22.77 8.71
CA ASN A 485 6.03 -23.66 8.07
C ASN A 485 5.70 -23.83 6.58
N LEU A 486 6.73 -24.13 5.78
CA LEU A 486 6.58 -24.43 4.37
C LEU A 486 5.75 -25.70 4.16
N MET A 487 5.91 -26.72 5.01
CA MET A 487 5.25 -28.02 4.88
C MET A 487 3.86 -28.09 5.56
N GLU A 488 3.19 -26.95 5.77
CA GLU A 488 1.80 -26.94 6.26
C GLU A 488 0.81 -27.12 5.12
N THR A 489 -0.35 -27.69 5.41
CA THR A 489 -1.49 -27.83 4.49
C THR A 489 -2.69 -27.04 5.02
N PRO A 490 -3.21 -26.03 4.30
CA PRO A 490 -2.64 -25.45 3.07
C PRO A 490 -1.35 -24.66 3.34
N VAL A 491 -0.57 -24.38 2.29
CA VAL A 491 0.75 -23.72 2.39
C VAL A 491 0.62 -22.28 2.91
N LYS A 492 0.97 -22.06 4.19
CA LYS A 492 0.84 -20.74 4.86
C LYS A 492 2.18 -20.04 5.13
N GLY A 493 3.31 -20.71 4.91
CA GLY A 493 4.63 -20.21 5.27
C GLY A 493 5.73 -20.51 4.27
N ASN A 494 6.92 -19.97 4.56
CA ASN A 494 8.17 -20.26 3.85
C ASN A 494 9.25 -20.77 4.81
N ASN A 495 8.89 -21.11 6.06
CA ASN A 495 9.87 -21.51 7.05
C ASN A 495 10.16 -23.02 7.02
N LEU A 496 11.40 -23.43 7.34
CA LEU A 496 11.78 -24.82 7.50
C LEU A 496 12.64 -24.92 8.76
N THR A 497 12.35 -25.92 9.59
CA THR A 497 13.09 -26.18 10.81
C THR A 497 14.47 -26.78 10.51
N LYS A 498 15.39 -26.70 11.47
CA LYS A 498 16.71 -27.35 11.36
C LYS A 498 16.60 -28.86 11.09
N LYS A 499 15.60 -29.54 11.69
CA LYS A 499 15.34 -30.98 11.49
C LYS A 499 14.88 -31.26 10.05
N GLN A 500 13.97 -30.45 9.51
CA GLN A 500 13.54 -30.56 8.11
C GLN A 500 14.73 -30.31 7.15
N CYS A 501 15.51 -29.25 7.36
CA CYS A 501 16.70 -29.01 6.53
C CYS A 501 17.70 -30.18 6.57
N LYS A 502 17.94 -30.77 7.75
CA LYS A 502 18.81 -31.94 7.90
C LYS A 502 18.26 -33.14 7.13
N LYS A 503 16.97 -33.46 7.27
CA LYS A 503 16.30 -34.56 6.56
C LYS A 503 16.39 -34.38 5.04
N ALA A 504 16.03 -33.19 4.54
CA ALA A 504 16.10 -32.86 3.12
C ALA A 504 17.52 -32.97 2.57
N PHE A 505 18.52 -32.44 3.30
CA PHE A 505 19.93 -32.50 2.90
C PHE A 505 20.47 -33.94 2.90
N GLU A 506 20.12 -34.77 3.89
CA GLU A 506 20.48 -36.19 3.91
C GLU A 506 19.83 -36.98 2.79
N ASN A 507 18.56 -36.71 2.47
CA ASN A 507 17.86 -37.35 1.35
C ASN A 507 18.46 -36.95 0.00
N CYS A 508 18.88 -35.70 -0.15
CA CYS A 508 19.72 -35.24 -1.25
C CYS A 508 21.01 -36.08 -1.33
N MET A 509 21.74 -36.24 -0.22
CA MET A 509 22.99 -37.02 -0.21
C MET A 509 22.81 -38.52 -0.50
N LYS A 510 21.72 -39.14 -0.07
CA LYS A 510 21.50 -40.59 -0.25
C LYS A 510 21.09 -40.95 -1.68
N ASP A 511 20.33 -40.10 -2.36
CA ASP A 511 19.86 -40.40 -3.71
C ASP A 511 20.95 -40.10 -4.75
N LYS A 512 21.83 -41.07 -5.05
CA LYS A 512 22.89 -41.00 -6.08
C LYS A 512 22.42 -40.46 -7.44
N ARG A 513 21.13 -40.58 -7.77
CA ARG A 513 20.55 -40.04 -9.01
C ARG A 513 20.26 -38.53 -8.94
N LYS A 514 20.32 -37.92 -7.74
CA LYS A 514 20.29 -36.46 -7.50
C LYS A 514 21.71 -35.86 -7.51
N HIS A 515 22.76 -36.67 -7.60
CA HIS A 515 24.17 -36.20 -7.62
C HIS A 515 24.64 -35.94 -9.06
N PHE A 516 25.47 -34.90 -9.19
CA PHE A 516 25.79 -34.23 -10.46
C PHE A 516 26.98 -34.81 -11.21
N SER A 517 26.95 -34.65 -12.53
CA SER A 517 28.15 -34.37 -13.33
C SER A 517 28.18 -32.87 -13.66
N GLU A 518 29.36 -32.24 -13.59
CA GLU A 518 29.53 -30.79 -13.84
C GLU A 518 28.95 -30.32 -15.18
N LYS A 519 28.93 -31.18 -16.20
CA LYS A 519 28.50 -30.80 -17.56
C LYS A 519 27.01 -30.49 -17.72
N THR A 520 26.12 -31.01 -16.87
CA THR A 520 24.66 -31.02 -17.17
C THR A 520 23.87 -29.85 -16.58
N CYS A 521 24.34 -29.24 -15.48
CA CYS A 521 23.59 -28.18 -14.80
C CYS A 521 24.45 -26.94 -14.46
N HIS A 522 25.73 -26.91 -14.82
CA HIS A 522 26.60 -25.75 -14.62
C HIS A 522 26.13 -24.53 -15.44
N GLU A 523 25.70 -24.75 -16.68
CA GLU A 523 25.11 -23.69 -17.51
C GLU A 523 23.78 -23.16 -16.93
N GLY A 524 22.95 -24.04 -16.35
CA GLY A 524 21.73 -23.62 -15.64
C GLY A 524 22.01 -22.80 -14.39
N LEU A 525 23.09 -23.13 -13.66
CA LEU A 525 23.57 -22.32 -12.54
C LEU A 525 24.07 -20.95 -13.00
N LYS A 526 24.84 -20.87 -14.10
CA LYS A 526 25.28 -19.60 -14.71
C LYS A 526 24.08 -18.73 -15.10
N TYR A 527 23.06 -19.33 -15.73
CA TYR A 527 21.86 -18.61 -16.13
C TYR A 527 21.12 -18.01 -14.92
N LEU A 528 20.89 -18.80 -13.87
CA LEU A 528 20.27 -18.28 -12.63
C LEU A 528 21.13 -17.19 -11.99
N ARG A 529 22.46 -17.32 -12.02
CA ARG A 529 23.38 -16.30 -11.51
C ARG A 529 23.24 -14.99 -12.30
N LYS A 530 23.18 -15.03 -13.63
CA LYS A 530 22.93 -13.83 -14.46
C LYS A 530 21.62 -13.15 -14.06
N LEU A 531 20.54 -13.90 -13.86
CA LEU A 531 19.26 -13.35 -13.42
C LEU A 531 19.34 -12.71 -12.01
N GLU A 532 20.05 -13.33 -11.06
CA GLU A 532 20.30 -12.72 -9.74
C GLU A 532 21.03 -11.37 -9.88
N LEU A 533 22.07 -11.31 -10.73
CA LEU A 533 22.84 -10.11 -10.98
C LEU A 533 22.00 -9.01 -11.63
N PHE A 534 21.16 -9.35 -12.62
CA PHE A 534 20.24 -8.39 -13.23
C PHE A 534 19.26 -7.78 -12.21
N ARG A 535 18.69 -8.60 -11.31
CA ARG A 535 17.81 -8.11 -10.23
C ARG A 535 18.55 -7.18 -9.27
N GLU A 536 19.80 -7.49 -8.91
CA GLU A 536 20.63 -6.63 -8.05
C GLU A 536 20.91 -5.28 -8.73
N ILE A 537 21.25 -5.29 -10.03
CA ILE A 537 21.46 -4.08 -10.82
C ILE A 537 20.19 -3.23 -10.89
N GLU A 538 19.03 -3.82 -11.18
CA GLU A 538 17.76 -3.09 -11.23
C GLU A 538 17.41 -2.43 -9.90
N LYS A 539 17.63 -3.15 -8.79
CA LYS A 539 17.42 -2.61 -7.44
C LYS A 539 18.31 -1.38 -7.20
N LEU A 540 19.60 -1.49 -7.49
CA LEU A 540 20.55 -0.36 -7.36
C LEU A 540 20.18 0.81 -8.28
N LYS A 541 19.71 0.54 -9.51
CA LYS A 541 19.23 1.58 -10.44
C LYS A 541 18.00 2.31 -9.89
N LYS A 542 17.05 1.59 -9.27
CA LYS A 542 15.89 2.20 -8.60
C LYS A 542 16.31 3.05 -7.39
N GLU A 543 17.20 2.52 -6.55
CA GLU A 543 17.77 3.27 -5.41
C GLU A 543 18.47 4.56 -5.85
N ASN A 544 19.25 4.51 -6.94
CA ASN A 544 19.91 5.71 -7.50
C ASN A 544 18.90 6.77 -7.95
N LYS A 545 17.80 6.39 -8.61
CA LYS A 545 16.73 7.33 -9.01
C LYS A 545 16.12 8.04 -7.80
N GLU A 546 15.95 7.32 -6.69
CA GLU A 546 15.40 7.89 -5.46
C GLU A 546 16.39 8.84 -4.78
N ILE A 547 17.68 8.48 -4.74
CA ILE A 547 18.76 9.35 -4.27
C ILE A 547 18.80 10.66 -5.08
N ASP A 548 18.70 10.59 -6.41
CA ASP A 548 18.72 11.78 -7.28
C ASP A 548 17.54 12.72 -7.00
N LYS A 549 16.34 12.17 -6.74
CA LYS A 549 15.17 12.97 -6.33
C LYS A 549 15.41 13.69 -5.01
N GLN A 550 15.98 13.00 -4.01
CA GLN A 550 16.31 13.59 -2.72
C GLN A 550 17.32 14.73 -2.86
N VAL A 551 18.37 14.53 -3.68
CA VAL A 551 19.37 15.57 -3.96
C VAL A 551 18.72 16.80 -4.61
N LYS A 552 17.81 16.62 -5.58
CA LYS A 552 17.08 17.75 -6.19
C LYS A 552 16.24 18.53 -5.17
N LYS A 553 15.54 17.83 -4.28
CA LYS A 553 14.73 18.46 -3.22
C LYS A 553 15.60 19.27 -2.26
N LEU A 554 16.73 18.71 -1.83
CA LEU A 554 17.68 19.37 -0.93
C LEU A 554 18.28 20.65 -1.54
N ARG A 555 18.58 20.67 -2.84
CA ARG A 555 19.06 21.89 -3.53
C ARG A 555 18.01 23.00 -3.51
N LYS A 556 16.74 22.68 -3.81
CA LYS A 556 15.65 23.66 -3.73
C LYS A 556 15.48 24.22 -2.31
N SER A 557 15.55 23.37 -1.29
CA SER A 557 15.52 23.82 0.10
C SER A 557 16.67 24.75 0.46
N LYS A 558 17.85 24.59 -0.16
CA LYS A 558 18.98 25.50 0.01
C LYS A 558 18.71 26.87 -0.59
N GLU A 559 18.15 26.91 -1.81
CA GLU A 559 17.77 28.15 -2.50
C GLU A 559 16.68 28.92 -1.75
N GLU A 560 15.71 28.23 -1.16
CA GLU A 560 14.63 28.85 -0.38
C GLU A 560 15.15 29.60 0.86
N VAL A 561 16.22 29.11 1.50
CA VAL A 561 16.85 29.78 2.64
C VAL A 561 17.42 31.14 2.24
N ASP A 562 18.06 31.21 1.07
CA ASP A 562 18.57 32.47 0.53
C ASP A 562 17.45 33.45 0.23
N LYS A 563 16.38 32.95 -0.39
CA LYS A 563 15.21 33.76 -0.73
C LYS A 563 14.55 34.39 0.51
N GLN A 564 14.37 33.61 1.58
CA GLN A 564 13.78 34.11 2.82
C GLN A 564 14.59 35.23 3.49
N ILE A 565 15.93 35.17 3.41
CA ILE A 565 16.80 36.23 3.93
C ILE A 565 16.60 37.52 3.10
N GLU A 566 16.53 37.39 1.79
CA GLU A 566 16.38 38.55 0.90
C GLU A 566 14.99 39.20 1.04
N ASP A 567 13.92 38.40 1.12
CA ASP A 567 12.55 38.88 1.35
C ASP A 567 12.46 39.67 2.68
N LEU A 568 13.12 39.20 3.74
CA LEU A 568 13.17 39.92 5.04
C LEU A 568 13.96 41.24 4.94
N LYS A 569 15.06 41.27 4.17
CA LYS A 569 15.83 42.51 3.94
C LYS A 569 15.00 43.56 3.21
N GLU A 570 14.26 43.14 2.19
CA GLU A 570 13.37 44.03 1.44
C GLU A 570 12.23 44.56 2.33
N GLN A 571 11.64 43.72 3.18
CA GLN A 571 10.59 44.13 4.11
C GLN A 571 11.10 45.18 5.10
N ILE A 572 12.26 44.95 5.75
CA ILE A 572 12.87 45.90 6.68
C ILE A 572 13.12 47.24 5.99
N LYS A 573 13.66 47.24 4.77
CA LYS A 573 13.93 48.45 3.99
C LYS A 573 12.66 49.25 3.68
N SER A 574 11.56 48.55 3.38
CA SER A 574 10.25 49.17 3.17
C SER A 574 9.74 49.85 4.44
N GLU A 575 9.79 49.15 5.58
CA GLU A 575 9.33 49.67 6.86
C GLU A 575 10.18 50.85 7.36
N GLU A 576 11.51 50.79 7.22
CA GLU A 576 12.39 51.92 7.57
C GLU A 576 12.05 53.19 6.76
N LYS A 577 11.66 53.02 5.49
CA LYS A 577 11.23 54.13 4.64
C LYS A 577 9.89 54.71 5.11
N MET A 578 8.98 53.87 5.63
CA MET A 578 7.72 54.30 6.23
C MET A 578 7.95 55.03 7.56
N LEU A 579 8.78 54.47 8.44
CA LEU A 579 9.17 55.09 9.70
C LEU A 579 9.76 56.49 9.50
N LYS A 580 10.65 56.66 8.52
CA LYS A 580 11.25 57.98 8.22
C LYS A 580 10.19 59.02 7.83
N LYS A 581 9.17 58.62 7.07
CA LYS A 581 8.05 59.50 6.68
C LYS A 581 7.18 59.85 7.89
N GLU A 582 6.84 58.87 8.73
CA GLU A 582 6.01 59.10 9.91
C GLU A 582 6.72 59.96 10.98
N LYS A 583 8.01 59.76 11.21
CA LYS A 583 8.80 60.67 12.08
C LYS A 583 8.78 62.11 11.59
N ALA A 584 8.86 62.31 10.27
CA ALA A 584 8.79 63.65 9.68
C ALA A 584 7.40 64.27 9.87
N LEU A 585 6.33 63.48 9.74
CA LEU A 585 4.96 63.94 9.99
C LEU A 585 4.72 64.27 11.47
N LEU A 586 5.15 63.40 12.39
CA LEU A 586 5.08 63.63 13.84
C LEU A 586 5.76 64.95 14.23
N LYS A 587 6.91 65.29 13.64
CA LYS A 587 7.59 66.57 13.89
C LYS A 587 6.72 67.77 13.49
N LYS A 588 6.04 67.69 12.33
CA LYS A 588 5.12 68.75 11.86
C LYS A 588 3.88 68.84 12.77
N VAL A 589 3.26 67.70 13.09
CA VAL A 589 2.10 67.58 14.01
C VAL A 589 2.44 68.16 15.38
N SER A 590 3.58 67.76 15.97
CA SER A 590 4.02 68.25 17.28
C SER A 590 4.23 69.78 17.29
N SER A 591 4.85 70.34 16.25
CA SER A 591 5.03 71.80 16.15
C SER A 591 3.69 72.56 16.06
N THR A 592 2.70 71.96 15.38
CA THR A 592 1.36 72.53 15.18
C THR A 592 0.53 72.43 16.45
N ALA A 593 0.51 71.24 17.08
CA ALA A 593 -0.13 70.97 18.36
C ALA A 593 0.36 71.93 19.45
N LYS A 594 1.68 72.05 19.66
CA LYS A 594 2.27 72.99 20.65
C LYS A 594 1.88 74.43 20.38
N ARG A 595 1.71 74.82 19.11
CA ARG A 595 1.28 76.17 18.74
C ARG A 595 -0.21 76.39 19.07
N ALA A 596 -1.06 75.42 18.74
CA ALA A 596 -2.49 75.47 19.05
C ALA A 596 -2.74 75.46 20.57
N GLU A 597 -2.06 74.59 21.31
CA GLU A 597 -2.13 74.48 22.76
C GLU A 597 -1.76 75.79 23.46
N ARG A 598 -0.66 76.44 23.05
CA ARG A 598 -0.31 77.78 23.56
C ARG A 598 -1.42 78.81 23.37
N TYR A 599 -2.11 78.80 22.23
CA TYR A 599 -3.23 79.70 22.03
C TYR A 599 -4.44 79.30 22.88
N LYS A 600 -4.76 78.01 23.00
CA LYS A 600 -5.82 77.52 23.91
C LYS A 600 -5.58 77.91 25.37
N ASP A 601 -4.34 77.82 25.84
CA ASP A 601 -3.95 78.25 27.18
C ASP A 601 -4.10 79.76 27.38
N ILE A 602 -3.69 80.56 26.38
CA ILE A 602 -3.89 82.02 26.42
C ILE A 602 -5.40 82.35 26.46
N ILE A 603 -6.23 81.63 25.72
CA ILE A 603 -7.70 81.79 25.72
C ILE A 603 -8.29 81.47 27.09
N ARG A 604 -7.79 80.41 27.75
CA ARG A 604 -8.24 79.98 29.09
C ARG A 604 -7.79 80.93 30.21
N THR A 605 -6.58 81.49 30.12
CA THR A 605 -5.93 82.19 31.25
C THR A 605 -5.90 83.71 31.15
N LYS A 606 -6.04 84.30 29.95
CA LYS A 606 -5.94 85.76 29.73
C LYS A 606 -7.30 86.35 29.32
N LYS A 607 -7.48 87.66 29.53
CA LYS A 607 -8.69 88.42 29.15
C LYS A 607 -8.36 89.56 28.17
N GLY A 608 -9.39 90.17 27.57
CA GLY A 608 -9.25 91.35 26.71
C GLY A 608 -8.51 91.08 25.39
N ARG A 609 -7.59 91.98 25.00
CA ARG A 609 -6.92 91.99 23.69
C ARG A 609 -6.10 90.71 23.41
N ARG A 610 -5.49 90.10 24.43
CA ARG A 610 -4.67 88.89 24.29
C ARG A 610 -5.52 87.63 24.01
N LYS A 611 -6.70 87.52 24.63
CA LYS A 611 -7.67 86.44 24.34
C LYS A 611 -8.17 86.52 22.90
N ARG A 612 -8.66 87.68 22.47
CA ARG A 612 -9.13 87.88 21.07
C ARG A 612 -8.05 87.63 20.02
N TYR A 613 -6.79 87.95 20.33
CA TYR A 613 -5.67 87.66 19.43
C TYR A 613 -5.41 86.15 19.30
N ALA A 614 -5.50 85.39 20.39
CA ALA A 614 -5.34 83.95 20.39
C ALA A 614 -6.49 83.24 19.66
N GLU A 615 -7.75 83.66 19.89
CA GLU A 615 -8.94 83.17 19.16
C GLU A 615 -8.77 83.36 17.65
N LYS A 616 -8.50 84.60 17.21
CA LYS A 616 -8.26 84.90 15.78
C LYS A 616 -7.09 84.13 15.19
N SER A 617 -6.05 83.83 15.98
CA SER A 617 -4.89 83.08 15.50
C SER A 617 -5.19 81.59 15.33
N LEU A 618 -6.01 81.01 16.21
CA LEU A 618 -6.43 79.62 16.14
C LEU A 618 -7.40 79.40 14.98
N ASP A 619 -8.41 80.27 14.84
CA ASP A 619 -9.34 80.27 13.70
C ASP A 619 -8.61 80.40 12.35
N ARG A 620 -7.59 81.27 12.28
CA ARG A 620 -6.76 81.42 11.08
C ARG A 620 -6.00 80.15 10.74
N MET A 621 -5.45 79.45 11.73
CA MET A 621 -4.74 78.18 11.49
C MET A 621 -5.69 77.09 11.01
N GLU A 622 -6.87 76.99 11.62
CA GLU A 622 -7.91 76.05 11.22
C GLU A 622 -8.38 76.33 9.78
N SER A 623 -8.81 77.56 9.52
CA SER A 623 -9.30 77.98 8.20
C SER A 623 -8.25 77.85 7.10
N MET A 624 -6.96 78.10 7.38
CA MET A 624 -5.90 77.88 6.40
C MET A 624 -5.72 76.41 6.05
N LEU A 625 -5.76 75.51 7.04
CA LEU A 625 -5.61 74.08 6.82
C LEU A 625 -6.81 73.49 6.08
N GLU A 626 -8.03 73.91 6.41
CA GLU A 626 -9.25 73.52 5.70
C GLU A 626 -9.21 73.93 4.23
N LYS A 627 -8.86 75.19 3.94
CA LYS A 627 -8.72 75.68 2.55
C LYS A 627 -7.64 74.92 1.78
N ASP A 628 -6.54 74.55 2.44
CA ASP A 628 -5.48 73.75 1.84
C ASP A 628 -5.95 72.33 1.50
N ILE A 629 -6.69 71.68 2.41
CA ILE A 629 -7.27 70.35 2.19
C ILE A 629 -8.25 70.39 1.03
N GLU A 630 -9.17 71.36 1.00
CA GLU A 630 -10.17 71.51 -0.05
C GLU A 630 -9.52 71.71 -1.43
N ARG A 631 -8.50 72.57 -1.49
CA ARG A 631 -7.70 72.77 -2.71
C ARG A 631 -7.00 71.49 -3.17
N LEU A 632 -6.51 70.68 -2.23
CA LEU A 632 -5.86 69.40 -2.56
C LEU A 632 -6.88 68.35 -3.01
N LYS A 633 -8.07 68.27 -2.40
CA LYS A 633 -9.17 67.40 -2.82
C LYS A 633 -9.61 67.73 -4.26
N GLY A 634 -9.79 69.01 -4.58
CA GLY A 634 -10.09 69.44 -5.95
C GLY A 634 -8.97 69.15 -6.97
N LYS A 635 -7.71 69.00 -6.53
CA LYS A 635 -6.62 68.50 -7.38
C LYS A 635 -6.66 66.96 -7.51
N LEU A 636 -6.98 66.26 -6.44
CA LEU A 636 -7.09 64.80 -6.41
C LEU A 636 -8.19 64.32 -7.37
N GLU A 637 -9.38 64.91 -7.31
CA GLU A 637 -10.48 64.60 -8.22
C GLU A 637 -10.09 64.79 -9.69
N LYS A 638 -9.35 65.87 -10.00
CA LYS A 638 -8.81 66.12 -11.35
C LYS A 638 -7.77 65.07 -11.76
N ALA A 639 -6.94 64.59 -10.84
CA ALA A 639 -5.95 63.56 -11.10
C ALA A 639 -6.60 62.17 -11.33
N ILE A 640 -7.62 61.82 -10.53
CA ILE A 640 -8.42 60.59 -10.68
C ILE A 640 -9.16 60.63 -12.02
N LYS A 641 -9.84 61.72 -12.35
CA LYS A 641 -10.56 61.89 -13.63
C LYS A 641 -9.63 61.79 -14.85
N ARG A 642 -8.33 62.02 -14.67
CA ARG A 642 -7.29 61.91 -15.71
C ARG A 642 -6.51 60.59 -15.66
N ASN A 643 -6.91 59.61 -14.85
CA ASN A 643 -6.20 58.33 -14.63
C ASN A 643 -4.71 58.48 -14.27
N ARG A 644 -4.35 59.53 -13.53
CA ARG A 644 -2.98 59.76 -13.09
C ARG A 644 -2.75 59.15 -11.71
N GLU A 645 -2.72 57.83 -11.63
CA GLU A 645 -2.63 57.09 -10.37
C GLU A 645 -1.47 57.52 -9.45
N LYS A 646 -0.28 57.77 -10.02
CA LYS A 646 0.87 58.24 -9.24
C LYS A 646 0.63 59.62 -8.63
N GLU A 647 0.02 60.52 -9.39
CA GLU A 647 -0.32 61.87 -8.94
C GLU A 647 -1.43 61.83 -7.88
N ALA A 648 -2.44 60.97 -8.07
CA ALA A 648 -3.53 60.75 -7.13
C ALA A 648 -3.02 60.23 -5.77
N LYS A 649 -2.17 59.19 -5.76
CA LYS A 649 -1.56 58.66 -4.52
C LYS A 649 -0.72 59.70 -3.78
N GLU A 650 -0.01 60.57 -4.50
CA GLU A 650 0.78 61.63 -3.88
C GLU A 650 -0.11 62.72 -3.28
N LEU A 651 -1.23 63.05 -3.95
CA LEU A 651 -2.22 64.01 -3.47
C LEU A 651 -2.99 63.48 -2.25
N GLU A 652 -3.43 62.22 -2.25
CA GLU A 652 -4.02 61.56 -1.07
C GLU A 652 -3.10 61.63 0.14
N LYS A 653 -1.80 61.35 -0.06
CA LYS A 653 -0.81 61.47 1.01
C LYS A 653 -0.71 62.90 1.53
N LYS A 654 -0.68 63.90 0.65
CA LYS A 654 -0.61 65.32 1.05
C LYS A 654 -1.89 65.76 1.78
N ILE A 655 -3.05 65.25 1.38
CA ILE A 655 -4.33 65.49 2.06
C ILE A 655 -4.28 64.90 3.47
N GLY A 656 -3.91 63.63 3.62
CA GLY A 656 -3.79 63.00 4.93
C GLY A 656 -2.77 63.68 5.85
N GLU A 657 -1.63 64.15 5.31
CA GLU A 657 -0.69 64.98 6.07
C GLU A 657 -1.33 66.29 6.57
N LYS A 658 -2.19 66.93 5.78
CA LYS A 658 -2.86 68.19 6.14
C LYS A 658 -4.02 67.98 7.10
N GLU A 659 -4.79 66.90 6.93
CA GLU A 659 -5.84 66.48 7.86
C GLU A 659 -5.27 66.18 9.25
N ALA A 660 -4.11 65.51 9.33
CA ALA A 660 -3.39 65.30 10.59
C ALA A 660 -3.00 66.60 11.30
N LEU A 661 -2.59 67.63 10.53
CA LEU A 661 -2.26 68.94 11.09
C LEU A 661 -3.50 69.69 11.56
N LEU A 662 -4.63 69.54 10.86
CA LEU A 662 -5.92 70.12 11.26
C LEU A 662 -6.41 69.47 12.56
N GLU A 663 -6.34 68.14 12.66
CA GLU A 663 -6.66 67.38 13.88
C GLU A 663 -5.78 67.86 15.05
N ALA A 664 -4.50 68.13 14.80
CA ALA A 664 -3.57 68.66 15.80
C ALA A 664 -3.90 70.10 16.27
N VAL A 665 -4.65 70.89 15.50
CA VAL A 665 -5.16 72.20 15.94
C VAL A 665 -6.42 72.02 16.81
N ARG A 666 -7.31 71.13 16.38
CA ARG A 666 -8.60 70.84 17.04
C ARG A 666 -8.43 70.10 18.36
N ASP A 667 -7.60 69.06 18.38
CA ASP A 667 -7.27 68.24 19.55
C ASP A 667 -5.75 67.95 19.58
N PRO A 668 -4.95 68.89 20.11
CA PRO A 668 -3.49 68.78 20.13
C PRO A 668 -2.98 67.54 20.87
N GLU A 669 -3.57 67.21 22.01
CA GLU A 669 -3.07 66.18 22.93
C GLU A 669 -3.35 64.78 22.39
N ALA A 670 -4.60 64.51 21.98
CA ALA A 670 -4.98 63.21 21.41
C ALA A 670 -4.24 62.92 20.10
N THR A 671 -4.09 63.94 19.23
CA THR A 671 -3.39 63.78 17.94
C THR A 671 -1.91 63.49 18.14
N LEU A 672 -1.25 64.18 19.07
CA LEU A 672 0.18 63.98 19.34
C LEU A 672 0.43 62.59 19.93
N LYS A 673 -0.46 62.11 20.81
CA LYS A 673 -0.43 60.74 21.33
C LYS A 673 -0.58 59.70 20.22
N LYS A 674 -1.61 59.82 19.37
CA LYS A 674 -1.89 58.92 18.22
C LYS A 674 -0.68 58.74 17.29
N TYR A 675 -0.05 59.84 16.85
CA TYR A 675 1.10 59.75 15.94
C TYR A 675 2.39 59.32 16.66
N SER A 676 2.55 59.65 17.94
CA SER A 676 3.67 59.13 18.74
C SER A 676 3.58 57.61 18.92
N GLU A 677 2.39 57.08 19.18
CA GLU A 677 2.15 55.64 19.29
C GLU A 677 2.38 54.93 17.95
N LYS A 678 1.95 55.54 16.84
CA LYS A 678 2.21 55.01 15.49
C LYS A 678 3.70 54.90 15.16
N VAL A 679 4.50 55.90 15.51
CA VAL A 679 5.96 55.86 15.32
C VAL A 679 6.60 54.78 16.19
N LYS A 680 6.21 54.67 17.47
CA LYS A 680 6.72 53.63 18.37
C LYS A 680 6.39 52.22 17.86
N ALA A 681 5.16 51.99 17.40
CA ALA A 681 4.75 50.70 16.85
C ALA A 681 5.62 50.28 15.64
N LEU A 682 5.90 51.21 14.72
CA LEU A 682 6.79 50.95 13.58
C LEU A 682 8.25 50.69 14.00
N GLU A 683 8.76 51.40 15.02
CA GLU A 683 10.10 51.15 15.56
C GLU A 683 10.20 49.74 16.18
N GLU A 684 9.19 49.32 16.94
CA GLU A 684 9.10 47.99 17.51
C GLU A 684 9.01 46.90 16.44
N GLU A 685 8.20 47.12 15.39
CA GLU A 685 8.05 46.17 14.28
C GLU A 685 9.37 45.99 13.51
N ILE A 686 10.04 47.08 13.16
CA ILE A 686 11.37 47.03 12.52
C ILE A 686 12.37 46.33 13.43
N GLY A 687 12.32 46.58 14.75
CA GLY A 687 13.14 45.90 15.74
C GLY A 687 12.96 44.37 15.68
N LYS A 688 11.71 43.90 15.74
CA LYS A 688 11.36 42.48 15.63
C LYS A 688 11.81 41.87 14.31
N LEU A 689 11.65 42.58 13.19
CA LEU A 689 12.09 42.10 11.88
C LEU A 689 13.62 42.00 11.80
N LYS A 690 14.36 42.97 12.35
CA LYS A 690 15.84 42.93 12.39
C LYS A 690 16.37 41.81 13.29
N GLU A 691 15.74 41.57 14.43
CA GLU A 691 16.08 40.42 15.29
C GLU A 691 15.84 39.10 14.57
N LYS A 692 14.68 38.95 13.91
CA LYS A 692 14.35 37.78 13.09
C LYS A 692 15.37 37.58 11.96
N LEU A 693 15.77 38.65 11.26
CA LEU A 693 16.79 38.58 10.22
C LEU A 693 18.14 38.12 10.78
N LYS A 694 18.60 38.67 11.91
CA LYS A 694 19.85 38.24 12.56
C LYS A 694 19.79 36.77 12.96
N GLU A 695 18.66 36.32 13.50
CA GLU A 695 18.47 34.92 13.86
C GLU A 695 18.57 34.02 12.62
N TYR A 696 17.91 34.40 11.52
CA TYR A 696 17.97 33.65 10.26
C TYR A 696 19.37 33.65 9.63
N GLU A 697 20.05 34.80 9.56
CA GLU A 697 21.42 34.91 9.03
C GLU A 697 22.42 34.09 9.86
N SER A 698 22.25 34.01 11.18
CA SER A 698 23.11 33.19 12.03
C SER A 698 22.89 31.69 11.85
N LYS A 699 21.64 31.25 11.63
CA LYS A 699 21.27 29.84 11.45
C LYS A 699 21.48 29.33 10.02
N ALA A 700 21.40 30.20 9.02
CA ALA A 700 21.47 29.82 7.61
C ALA A 700 22.77 29.09 7.21
N PRO A 701 23.97 29.52 7.64
CA PRO A 701 25.21 28.79 7.35
C PRO A 701 25.19 27.35 7.90
N GLU A 702 24.71 27.15 9.12
CA GLU A 702 24.61 25.83 9.74
C GLU A 702 23.62 24.94 8.97
N LEU A 703 22.46 25.48 8.59
CA LEU A 703 21.45 24.77 7.83
C LEU A 703 21.95 24.38 6.43
N LYS A 704 22.60 25.31 5.73
CA LYS A 704 23.22 25.07 4.41
C LYS A 704 24.33 24.04 4.48
N ASN A 705 25.19 24.10 5.49
CA ASN A 705 26.23 23.10 5.71
C ASN A 705 25.65 21.71 5.99
N LYS A 706 24.57 21.60 6.78
CA LYS A 706 23.85 20.34 6.99
C LYS A 706 23.30 19.78 5.67
N ILE A 707 22.70 20.63 4.84
CA ILE A 707 22.18 20.25 3.52
C ILE A 707 23.32 19.77 2.60
N ASP A 708 24.42 20.51 2.53
CA ASP A 708 25.57 20.17 1.67
C ASP A 708 26.24 18.86 2.09
N ASN A 709 26.41 18.65 3.40
CA ASN A 709 26.91 17.38 3.94
C ASN A 709 25.99 16.22 3.57
N LYS A 710 24.67 16.42 3.63
CA LYS A 710 23.71 15.38 3.24
C LYS A 710 23.76 15.08 1.74
N ILE A 711 23.87 16.12 0.90
CA ILE A 711 24.06 15.95 -0.55
C ILE A 711 25.36 15.19 -0.84
N LYS A 712 26.46 15.49 -0.13
CA LYS A 712 27.75 14.80 -0.27
C LYS A 712 27.63 13.31 0.10
N GLU A 713 26.98 12.99 1.22
CA GLU A 713 26.70 11.61 1.63
C GLU A 713 25.91 10.85 0.56
N LEU A 714 24.83 11.47 0.04
CA LEU A 714 23.99 10.89 -1.00
C LEU A 714 24.74 10.67 -2.32
N ARG A 715 25.59 11.62 -2.74
CA ARG A 715 26.45 11.47 -3.92
C ARG A 715 27.48 10.36 -3.76
N ASN A 716 28.07 10.21 -2.58
CA ASN A 716 28.99 9.11 -2.30
C ASN A 716 28.28 7.75 -2.40
N LYS A 717 27.06 7.63 -1.86
CA LYS A 717 26.23 6.42 -2.03
C LYS A 717 25.93 6.12 -3.50
N LEU A 718 25.59 7.15 -4.28
CA LEU A 718 25.31 7.02 -5.71
C LEU A 718 26.54 6.55 -6.50
N ASN A 719 27.73 7.08 -6.20
CA ASN A 719 28.98 6.62 -6.80
C ASN A 719 29.31 5.17 -6.40
N ASN A 720 29.12 4.80 -5.14
CA ASN A 720 29.31 3.42 -4.69
C ASN A 720 28.36 2.46 -5.43
N ASN A 721 27.09 2.84 -5.58
CA ASN A 721 26.10 2.06 -6.33
C ASN A 721 26.49 1.92 -7.81
N LYS A 722 26.97 3.00 -8.46
CA LYS A 722 27.47 2.95 -9.85
C LYS A 722 28.67 2.00 -10.00
N ASN A 723 29.64 2.07 -9.08
CA ASN A 723 30.78 1.17 -9.08
C ASN A 723 30.35 -0.30 -8.88
N ARG A 724 29.38 -0.53 -8.00
CA ARG A 724 28.79 -1.86 -7.79
C ARG A 724 28.09 -2.37 -9.04
N ILE A 725 27.26 -1.56 -9.69
CA ILE A 725 26.60 -1.89 -10.96
C ILE A 725 27.64 -2.28 -12.01
N ASN A 726 28.67 -1.46 -12.22
CA ASN A 726 29.73 -1.75 -13.19
C ASN A 726 30.43 -3.10 -12.90
N LYS A 727 30.66 -3.42 -11.62
CA LYS A 727 31.23 -4.71 -11.21
C LYS A 727 30.29 -5.88 -11.52
N LEU A 728 28.99 -5.73 -11.23
CA LEU A 728 27.98 -6.74 -11.53
C LEU A 728 27.81 -6.94 -13.04
N GLU A 729 27.85 -5.87 -13.83
CA GLU A 729 27.78 -5.93 -15.30
C GLU A 729 29.02 -6.63 -15.90
N LYS A 730 30.21 -6.46 -15.30
CA LYS A 730 31.40 -7.25 -15.66
C LYS A 730 31.22 -8.74 -15.32
N GLU A 731 30.72 -9.06 -14.13
CA GLU A 731 30.45 -10.45 -13.72
C GLU A 731 29.45 -11.12 -14.68
N ILE A 732 28.44 -10.40 -15.16
CA ILE A 732 27.51 -10.92 -16.18
C ILE A 732 28.24 -11.28 -17.48
N LYS A 733 29.17 -10.43 -17.96
CA LYS A 733 29.95 -10.70 -19.17
C LYS A 733 30.91 -11.89 -19.01
N GLU A 734 31.49 -12.05 -17.81
CA GLU A 734 32.37 -13.19 -17.48
C GLU A 734 31.62 -14.52 -17.42
N LEU A 735 30.31 -14.49 -17.14
CA LEU A 735 29.44 -15.68 -17.16
C LEU A 735 29.04 -16.13 -18.58
N GLY A 736 29.58 -15.49 -19.63
CA GLY A 736 29.32 -15.77 -21.05
C GLY A 736 27.92 -15.38 -21.47
#